data_AF-A0A5C6GDF7-F1
#
_entry.id   AF-A0A5C6GDF7-F1
#
_cell.length_a   1.000
_cell.length_b   1.000
_cell.length_c   1.000
_cell.angle_alpha   90.00
_cell.angle_beta   90.00
_cell.angle_gamma   90.00
#
_symmetry.space_group_name_H-M   'P 1'
#
loop_
_entity.id
_entity.type
_entity.pdbx_description
1 polymer ?
#
loop_
_entity_poly.entity_id
_entity_poly.type
_entity_poly.pdbx_seq_one_letter_code
_entity_poly.pdbx_strand_id
1 'polypeptide(L)'
;MNSEFNAWTSEDAERAKVENRGCSTNKYVRGRRLGLGGSSIVYKTLRVSDGKVFAGKSSEPSESRKREADILKLLQHDHIVTFIELYEDPLSPASSLLLMELCPYGTLQTRIDQATPHMGHGEIATVTLHIAQALAYMHARELYHSDVKPRNILIRTLRPVHVVLADCADVKEFGRQDRLQGTPAYWSPEMKSSNAHCGPADDMWALGVTLLGMVGQWPQMSYSVEELERYPRTCFDHACRLDELNPGVGIVRLLKGLLAWEAGQRMSAEECVLAVGELDEAEGFTSMARILARPLLRNLFKHSSLTSQRFKSTMEGSGKIRPAARVSNQKQDVWSIINEAAAASPKQPIVNMGQGFFGYNPPEFILNAAKDALDRVECNQYSPTKGRPRLRKAIADAYAPFWGRKIDPETEVTITTGANEGMLSAFMAFIEPGDEVIVFEPFFDQYISNIEMPGGKIVYVPMHPPESGATKTSSAADWTIDFDELTKAITPRTKMIVLNTPHNPVGKVYSREELQKIGDLCVKNDIIILSDEVYDRLYYVPFTRMSTLSPEIEKLTITVGSAGKNFYATGWRVGWLMGPANLIKYVSAAHTRICYSSVSPLQEACAVGFEQAESEGFWAKTITDMKSKMDRFNEIWAELGLPYSEPEGGYFVLVNMSKVNLPADYPFPEHVASRPRDFKMAWFLIQEVGVAAIPPTEFYTDANAHLAEDYVRFAVCKDDEVLEEAKRRLRGLKKYMG
;
A
#
# COMPACT_ATOMS: atom_id res chain seq x y z
N MET A 1 9.50 -1.94 16.47
CA MET A 1 9.91 -3.25 15.93
C MET A 1 11.35 -3.30 15.36
N ASN A 2 12.22 -2.32 15.62
CA ASN A 2 13.63 -2.32 15.15
C ASN A 2 14.62 -3.01 16.11
N SER A 3 14.19 -3.47 17.28
CA SER A 3 15.11 -3.92 18.34
C SER A 3 15.63 -5.35 18.17
N GLU A 4 14.84 -6.29 17.63
CA GLU A 4 15.26 -7.71 17.60
C GLU A 4 16.31 -8.02 16.53
N PHE A 5 16.25 -7.40 15.34
CA PHE A 5 17.22 -7.67 14.28
C PHE A 5 18.59 -7.03 14.53
N ASN A 6 18.61 -5.89 15.22
CA ASN A 6 19.83 -5.17 15.60
C ASN A 6 20.45 -5.66 16.92
N ALA A 7 19.68 -6.35 17.77
CA ALA A 7 20.18 -6.87 19.04
C ALA A 7 21.08 -8.08 18.85
N TRP A 8 22.10 -8.20 19.70
CA TRP A 8 22.90 -9.41 19.81
C TRP A 8 22.05 -10.54 20.42
N THR A 9 21.92 -11.67 19.73
CA THR A 9 21.02 -12.76 20.15
C THR A 9 21.76 -13.88 20.88
N SER A 10 21.00 -14.79 21.50
CA SER A 10 21.54 -16.04 22.05
C SER A 10 22.18 -16.93 20.96
N GLU A 11 21.62 -16.93 19.75
CA GLU A 11 22.22 -17.61 18.60
C GLU A 11 23.59 -17.00 18.24
N ASP A 12 23.69 -15.66 18.23
CA ASP A 12 24.96 -14.95 17.99
C ASP A 12 26.01 -15.32 19.04
N ALA A 13 25.60 -15.42 20.32
CA ALA A 13 26.47 -15.83 21.41
C ALA A 13 26.97 -17.29 21.29
N GLU A 14 26.13 -18.22 20.84
CA GLU A 14 26.55 -19.61 20.61
C GLU A 14 27.50 -19.73 19.40
N ARG A 15 27.19 -19.04 18.29
CA ARG A 15 28.08 -19.00 17.12
C ARG A 15 29.44 -18.39 17.45
N ALA A 16 29.47 -17.41 18.35
CA ALA A 16 30.71 -16.80 18.79
C ALA A 16 31.70 -17.77 19.44
N LYS A 17 31.24 -18.82 20.12
CA LYS A 17 32.13 -19.86 20.70
C LYS A 17 32.89 -20.66 19.63
N VAL A 18 32.42 -20.64 18.39
CA VAL A 18 33.02 -21.36 17.26
C VAL A 18 33.82 -20.40 16.39
N GLU A 19 33.20 -19.29 15.95
CA GLU A 19 33.78 -18.37 14.95
C GLU A 19 34.98 -17.56 15.47
N ASN A 20 35.19 -17.54 16.80
CA ASN A 20 36.33 -16.84 17.40
C ASN A 20 37.43 -17.78 17.93
N ARG A 21 37.37 -19.09 17.66
CA ARG A 21 38.45 -20.01 18.07
C ARG A 21 39.76 -19.61 17.38
N GLY A 22 40.79 -19.31 18.18
CA GLY A 22 42.10 -18.84 17.68
C GLY A 22 42.19 -17.33 17.40
N CYS A 23 41.15 -16.56 17.74
CA CYS A 23 41.14 -15.10 17.65
C CYS A 23 41.28 -14.45 19.04
N SER A 24 42.07 -13.37 19.14
CA SER A 24 42.14 -12.54 20.35
C SER A 24 40.92 -11.60 20.35
N THR A 25 39.95 -11.86 21.24
CA THR A 25 38.60 -11.26 21.18
C THR A 25 38.39 -10.10 22.15
N ASN A 26 39.43 -9.32 22.43
CA ASN A 26 39.34 -8.32 23.50
C ASN A 26 38.44 -7.11 23.15
N LYS A 27 38.32 -6.75 21.87
CA LYS A 27 37.51 -5.59 21.43
C LYS A 27 36.19 -5.98 20.75
N TYR A 28 36.22 -7.05 19.96
CA TYR A 28 35.09 -7.51 19.15
C TYR A 28 34.85 -9.00 19.25
N VAL A 29 33.57 -9.39 19.18
CA VAL A 29 33.12 -10.78 19.16
C VAL A 29 32.33 -11.03 17.88
N ARG A 30 32.72 -12.03 17.09
CA ARG A 30 32.03 -12.44 15.86
C ARG A 30 30.89 -13.40 16.20
N GLY A 31 29.68 -13.12 15.75
CA GLY A 31 28.48 -13.92 15.97
C GLY A 31 28.14 -14.75 14.74
N ARG A 32 26.87 -14.77 14.33
CA ARG A 32 26.47 -15.50 13.12
C ARG A 32 27.03 -14.87 11.83
N ARG A 33 27.21 -15.70 10.80
CA ARG A 33 27.59 -15.26 9.45
C ARG A 33 26.39 -14.56 8.78
N LEU A 34 26.64 -13.40 8.20
CA LEU A 34 25.68 -12.60 7.43
C LEU A 34 25.83 -12.83 5.93
N GLY A 35 27.05 -13.14 5.46
CA GLY A 35 27.33 -13.38 4.06
C GLY A 35 28.70 -14.02 3.83
N LEU A 36 28.83 -14.71 2.69
CA LEU A 36 30.06 -15.30 2.20
C LEU A 36 30.35 -14.76 0.80
N GLY A 37 31.42 -13.98 0.66
CA GLY A 37 31.92 -13.51 -0.63
C GLY A 37 33.04 -14.42 -1.17
N GLY A 38 33.58 -14.09 -2.34
CA GLY A 38 34.63 -14.90 -2.98
C GLY A 38 35.94 -14.98 -2.18
N SER A 39 36.24 -13.98 -1.36
CA SER A 39 37.48 -13.89 -0.57
C SER A 39 37.28 -13.40 0.87
N SER A 40 36.03 -13.19 1.31
CA SER A 40 35.72 -12.64 2.63
C SER A 40 34.44 -13.20 3.22
N ILE A 41 34.36 -13.20 4.55
CA ILE A 41 33.17 -13.61 5.31
C ILE A 41 32.71 -12.41 6.12
N VAL A 42 31.41 -12.12 6.07
CA VAL A 42 30.80 -11.04 6.86
C VAL A 42 30.08 -11.64 8.05
N TYR A 43 30.37 -11.11 9.24
CA TYR A 43 29.81 -11.54 10.52
C TYR A 43 29.01 -10.44 11.18
N LYS A 44 27.94 -10.81 11.88
CA LYS A 44 27.36 -9.92 12.88
C LYS A 44 28.35 -9.81 14.03
N THR A 45 28.76 -8.61 14.39
CA THR A 45 29.90 -8.38 15.28
C THR A 45 29.51 -7.48 16.44
N LEU A 46 29.77 -7.94 17.67
CA LEU A 46 29.52 -7.20 18.90
C LEU A 46 30.78 -6.46 19.33
N ARG A 47 30.65 -5.17 19.66
CA ARG A 47 31.69 -4.43 20.37
C ARG A 47 31.55 -4.63 21.87
N VAL A 48 32.60 -5.13 22.52
CA VAL A 48 32.58 -5.53 23.92
C VAL A 48 32.37 -4.33 24.86
N SER A 49 32.92 -3.17 24.53
CA SER A 49 32.93 -2.01 25.43
C SER A 49 31.56 -1.36 25.66
N ASP A 50 30.67 -1.41 24.67
CA ASP A 50 29.38 -0.70 24.70
C ASP A 50 28.19 -1.53 24.20
N GLY A 51 28.41 -2.80 23.87
CA GLY A 51 27.35 -3.72 23.44
C GLY A 51 26.74 -3.41 22.07
N LYS A 52 27.32 -2.49 21.29
CA LYS A 52 26.81 -2.16 19.95
C LYS A 52 27.14 -3.25 18.94
N VAL A 53 26.25 -3.44 17.98
CA VAL A 53 26.34 -4.48 16.96
C VAL A 53 26.58 -3.87 15.59
N PHE A 54 27.46 -4.51 14.81
CA PHE A 54 27.95 -4.05 13.52
C PHE A 54 28.03 -5.22 12.52
N ALA A 55 28.28 -4.90 11.25
CA ALA A 55 28.74 -5.87 10.27
C ALA A 55 30.27 -5.86 10.23
N GLY A 56 30.91 -7.00 10.48
CA GLY A 56 32.36 -7.16 10.44
C GLY A 56 32.78 -8.04 9.26
N LYS A 57 33.44 -7.45 8.27
CA LYS A 57 34.03 -8.17 7.12
C LYS A 57 35.42 -8.68 7.50
N SER A 58 35.61 -9.99 7.42
CA SER A 58 36.87 -10.69 7.71
C SER A 58 37.44 -11.30 6.43
N SER A 59 38.73 -11.11 6.20
CA SER A 59 39.51 -11.80 5.15
C SER A 59 40.98 -11.97 5.58
N GLU A 60 41.85 -12.48 4.71
CA GLU A 60 43.32 -12.38 4.86
C GLU A 60 43.79 -10.92 4.75
N PRO A 61 44.60 -10.39 5.68
CA PRO A 61 45.10 -9.01 5.61
C PRO A 61 45.73 -8.74 4.25
N SER A 62 45.22 -7.72 3.55
CA SER A 62 45.65 -7.38 2.20
C SER A 62 45.62 -5.88 1.98
N GLU A 63 46.45 -5.39 1.07
CA GLU A 63 46.37 -4.00 0.60
C GLU A 63 44.97 -3.66 0.07
N SER A 64 44.28 -4.65 -0.52
CA SER A 64 42.90 -4.49 -0.99
C SER A 64 41.91 -4.14 0.13
N ARG A 65 42.03 -4.74 1.32
CA ARG A 65 41.17 -4.35 2.47
C ARG A 65 41.50 -2.96 2.99
N LYS A 66 42.78 -2.60 3.05
CA LYS A 66 43.19 -1.25 3.47
C LYS A 66 42.66 -0.20 2.50
N ARG A 67 42.79 -0.46 1.20
CA ARG A 67 42.19 0.36 0.15
C ARG A 67 40.68 0.48 0.28
N GLU A 68 39.96 -0.63 0.50
CA GLU A 68 38.51 -0.61 0.75
C GLU A 68 38.15 0.27 1.96
N ALA A 69 38.87 0.11 3.07
CA ALA A 69 38.66 0.94 4.27
C ALA A 69 38.96 2.43 4.01
N ASP A 70 40.02 2.73 3.26
CA ASP A 70 40.40 4.11 2.92
C ASP A 70 39.38 4.75 1.98
N ILE A 71 38.83 4.01 1.01
CA ILE A 71 37.72 4.48 0.17
C ILE A 71 36.48 4.73 1.02
N LEU A 72 36.09 3.78 1.86
CA LEU A 72 34.91 3.90 2.72
C LEU A 72 34.99 5.08 3.70
N LYS A 73 36.20 5.45 4.17
CA LYS A 73 36.41 6.68 4.97
C LYS A 73 36.07 7.96 4.21
N LEU A 74 36.26 7.97 2.88
CA LEU A 74 36.00 9.12 2.01
C LEU A 74 34.52 9.22 1.60
N LEU A 75 33.77 8.13 1.72
CA LEU A 75 32.37 8.06 1.30
C LEU A 75 31.43 8.25 2.50
N GLN A 76 30.89 9.46 2.64
CA GLN A 76 29.85 9.78 3.63
C GLN A 76 28.57 10.18 2.90
N HIS A 77 27.67 9.23 2.76
CA HIS A 77 26.41 9.44 2.06
C HIS A 77 25.31 8.57 2.65
N ASP A 78 24.08 9.07 2.66
CA ASP A 78 22.93 8.41 3.30
C ASP A 78 22.58 7.05 2.66
N HIS A 79 23.02 6.85 1.42
CA HIS A 79 22.80 5.64 0.62
C HIS A 79 24.08 4.84 0.33
N ILE A 80 25.16 5.08 1.09
CA ILE A 80 26.38 4.26 1.07
C ILE A 80 26.59 3.67 2.46
N VAL A 81 27.05 2.43 2.54
CA VAL A 81 27.28 1.76 3.82
C VAL A 81 28.27 2.55 4.67
N THR A 82 27.90 2.79 5.93
CA THR A 82 28.70 3.60 6.85
C THR A 82 29.90 2.83 7.36
N PHE A 83 31.10 3.37 7.16
CA PHE A 83 32.33 2.90 7.79
C PHE A 83 32.33 3.18 9.30
N ILE A 84 32.71 2.20 10.10
CA ILE A 84 32.83 2.35 11.56
C ILE A 84 34.30 2.41 11.95
N GLU A 85 35.08 1.37 11.66
CA GLU A 85 36.53 1.36 11.80
C GLU A 85 37.16 0.16 11.09
N LEU A 86 38.47 0.22 10.87
CA LEU A 86 39.29 -0.94 10.54
C LEU A 86 40.00 -1.40 11.82
N TYR A 87 39.57 -2.52 12.37
CA TYR A 87 40.22 -3.14 13.52
C TYR A 87 41.32 -4.09 13.04
N GLU A 88 42.57 -3.79 13.35
CA GLU A 88 43.71 -4.67 13.12
C GLU A 88 44.19 -5.23 14.46
N ASP A 89 44.27 -6.55 14.57
CA ASP A 89 44.88 -7.20 15.74
C ASP A 89 46.31 -7.63 15.37
N PRO A 90 47.35 -6.98 15.94
CA PRO A 90 48.75 -7.28 15.60
C PRO A 90 49.20 -8.69 15.99
N LEU A 91 48.53 -9.32 16.97
CA LEU A 91 48.89 -10.64 17.50
C LEU A 91 48.13 -11.76 16.79
N SER A 92 46.97 -11.45 16.19
CA SER A 92 46.17 -12.39 15.42
C SER A 92 45.59 -11.70 14.18
N PRO A 93 46.32 -11.67 13.05
CA PRO A 93 45.86 -10.97 11.85
C PRO A 93 44.52 -11.51 11.32
N ALA A 94 44.22 -12.80 11.54
CA ALA A 94 42.93 -13.42 11.26
C ALA A 94 41.76 -12.86 12.10
N SER A 95 42.05 -12.15 13.19
CA SER A 95 41.09 -11.43 14.04
C SER A 95 40.74 -10.02 13.52
N SER A 96 41.48 -9.52 12.52
CA SER A 96 41.25 -8.18 11.96
C SER A 96 39.92 -8.09 11.21
N LEU A 97 39.19 -6.99 11.39
CA LEU A 97 37.85 -6.78 10.86
C LEU A 97 37.70 -5.38 10.25
N LEU A 98 37.08 -5.30 9.08
CA LEU A 98 36.51 -4.06 8.56
C LEU A 98 35.08 -3.93 9.09
N LEU A 99 34.84 -2.96 9.97
CA LEU A 99 33.55 -2.74 10.63
C LEU A 99 32.74 -1.70 9.85
N MET A 100 31.48 -2.05 9.60
CA MET A 100 30.49 -1.22 8.91
C MET A 100 29.17 -1.25 9.69
N GLU A 101 28.25 -0.35 9.36
CA GLU A 101 26.89 -0.43 9.89
C GLU A 101 26.23 -1.79 9.59
N LEU A 102 25.42 -2.27 10.52
CA LEU A 102 24.61 -3.45 10.30
C LEU A 102 23.33 -3.06 9.56
N CYS A 103 23.10 -3.64 8.39
CA CYS A 103 21.82 -3.55 7.67
C CYS A 103 20.99 -4.82 7.96
N PRO A 104 19.95 -4.75 8.81
CA PRO A 104 19.33 -5.93 9.40
C PRO A 104 18.44 -6.73 8.44
N TYR A 105 17.99 -6.15 7.34
CA TYR A 105 16.98 -6.75 6.45
C TYR A 105 17.56 -7.46 5.23
N GLY A 106 18.87 -7.75 5.25
CA GLY A 106 19.52 -8.52 4.20
C GLY A 106 19.79 -7.71 2.94
N THR A 107 19.85 -8.40 1.80
CA THR A 107 20.21 -7.83 0.50
C THR A 107 18.98 -7.59 -0.37
N LEU A 108 19.09 -6.69 -1.35
CA LEU A 108 18.07 -6.50 -2.38
C LEU A 108 17.83 -7.79 -3.18
N GLN A 109 18.86 -8.64 -3.38
CA GLN A 109 18.68 -9.93 -4.04
C GLN A 109 17.61 -10.78 -3.34
N THR A 110 17.73 -10.93 -2.02
CA THR A 110 16.76 -11.70 -1.22
C THR A 110 15.37 -11.10 -1.32
N ARG A 111 15.27 -9.77 -1.40
CA ARG A 111 14.00 -9.06 -1.54
C ARG A 111 13.35 -9.27 -2.92
N ILE A 112 14.15 -9.28 -3.98
CA ILE A 112 13.72 -9.62 -5.36
C ILE A 112 13.24 -11.07 -5.39
N ASP A 113 14.01 -12.01 -4.85
CA ASP A 113 13.67 -13.44 -4.84
C ASP A 113 12.35 -13.75 -4.09
N GLN A 114 12.01 -12.92 -3.10
CA GLN A 114 10.77 -13.01 -2.32
C GLN A 114 9.57 -12.26 -2.94
N ALA A 115 9.79 -11.47 -3.99
CA ALA A 115 8.75 -10.66 -4.60
C ALA A 115 8.08 -11.43 -5.75
N THR A 116 6.76 -11.67 -5.64
CA THR A 116 6.00 -12.39 -6.67
C THR A 116 4.85 -11.52 -7.19
N PRO A 117 4.76 -11.22 -8.49
CA PRO A 117 5.69 -11.57 -9.58
C PRO A 117 6.90 -10.61 -9.72
N HIS A 118 6.87 -9.47 -9.04
CA HIS A 118 7.93 -8.45 -9.03
C HIS A 118 7.83 -7.62 -7.75
N MET A 119 8.80 -6.73 -7.50
CA MET A 119 8.73 -5.78 -6.39
C MET A 119 7.62 -4.74 -6.62
N GLY A 120 7.13 -4.09 -5.56
CA GLY A 120 6.12 -3.03 -5.70
C GLY A 120 6.71 -1.80 -6.40
N HIS A 121 5.99 -1.17 -7.33
CA HIS A 121 6.51 -0.06 -8.14
C HIS A 121 7.09 1.11 -7.32
N GLY A 122 6.43 1.51 -6.23
CA GLY A 122 6.97 2.55 -5.33
C GLY A 122 8.27 2.14 -4.61
N GLU A 123 8.41 0.84 -4.29
CA GLU A 123 9.65 0.28 -3.73
C GLU A 123 10.75 0.28 -4.78
N ILE A 124 10.44 -0.12 -6.02
CA ILE A 124 11.37 -0.11 -7.16
C ILE A 124 11.89 1.32 -7.41
N ALA A 125 10.99 2.30 -7.48
CA ALA A 125 11.36 3.71 -7.68
C ALA A 125 12.26 4.22 -6.55
N THR A 126 11.89 3.92 -5.29
CA THR A 126 12.68 4.33 -4.11
C THR A 126 14.07 3.69 -4.09
N VAL A 127 14.16 2.39 -4.35
CA VAL A 127 15.45 1.68 -4.43
C VAL A 127 16.31 2.25 -5.57
N THR A 128 15.73 2.44 -6.75
CA THR A 128 16.43 3.01 -7.91
C THR A 128 16.96 4.42 -7.59
N LEU A 129 16.14 5.26 -6.95
CA LEU A 129 16.54 6.59 -6.53
C LEU A 129 17.72 6.57 -5.54
N HIS A 130 17.63 5.78 -4.47
CA HIS A 130 18.69 5.69 -3.47
C HIS A 130 20.04 5.28 -4.07
N ILE A 131 20.02 4.29 -4.98
CA ILE A 131 21.23 3.83 -5.66
C ILE A 131 21.74 4.89 -6.65
N ALA A 132 20.86 5.51 -7.43
CA ALA A 132 21.25 6.60 -8.33
C ALA A 132 21.87 7.79 -7.56
N GLN A 133 21.33 8.14 -6.38
CA GLN A 133 21.91 9.18 -5.51
C GLN A 133 23.29 8.78 -4.95
N ALA A 134 23.47 7.52 -4.55
CA ALA A 134 24.78 7.02 -4.13
C ALA A 134 25.81 7.06 -5.27
N LEU A 135 25.41 6.65 -6.47
CA LEU A 135 26.26 6.67 -7.66
C LEU A 135 26.60 8.10 -8.08
N ALA A 136 25.63 9.02 -8.12
CA ALA A 136 25.88 10.44 -8.41
C ALA A 136 26.87 11.04 -7.40
N TYR A 137 26.74 10.71 -6.11
CA TYR A 137 27.69 11.12 -5.08
C TYR A 137 29.13 10.62 -5.34
N MET A 138 29.28 9.36 -5.77
CA MET A 138 30.57 8.75 -6.10
C MET A 138 31.15 9.33 -7.40
N HIS A 139 30.34 9.42 -8.46
CA HIS A 139 30.73 9.89 -9.79
C HIS A 139 31.19 11.35 -9.72
N ALA A 140 30.54 12.19 -8.92
CA ALA A 140 30.96 13.56 -8.65
C ALA A 140 32.32 13.69 -7.93
N ARG A 141 32.87 12.59 -7.41
CA ARG A 141 34.21 12.49 -6.79
C ARG A 141 35.20 11.74 -7.67
N GLU A 142 34.88 11.56 -8.96
CA GLU A 142 35.70 10.80 -9.91
C GLU A 142 35.92 9.35 -9.47
N LEU A 143 34.94 8.79 -8.74
CA LEU A 143 34.90 7.39 -8.30
C LEU A 143 33.70 6.68 -8.92
N TYR A 144 33.81 5.39 -9.24
CA TYR A 144 32.69 4.55 -9.64
C TYR A 144 32.79 3.18 -8.97
N HIS A 145 31.66 2.53 -8.71
CA HIS A 145 31.56 1.35 -7.86
C HIS A 145 32.11 0.10 -8.52
N SER A 146 31.80 -0.10 -9.79
CA SER A 146 32.24 -1.17 -10.69
C SER A 146 31.70 -2.59 -10.40
N ASP A 147 30.82 -2.75 -9.41
CA ASP A 147 30.16 -4.02 -9.07
C ASP A 147 28.77 -3.81 -8.44
N VAL A 148 27.99 -2.89 -9.03
CA VAL A 148 26.59 -2.64 -8.62
C VAL A 148 25.74 -3.88 -8.94
N LYS A 149 25.12 -4.48 -7.93
CA LYS A 149 24.22 -5.64 -8.09
C LYS A 149 23.33 -5.81 -6.86
N PRO A 150 22.19 -6.51 -6.95
CA PRO A 150 21.27 -6.68 -5.82
C PRO A 150 21.90 -7.28 -4.56
N ARG A 151 22.95 -8.10 -4.69
CA ARG A 151 23.65 -8.69 -3.53
C ARG A 151 24.51 -7.67 -2.76
N ASN A 152 24.96 -6.62 -3.42
CA ASN A 152 25.77 -5.55 -2.83
C ASN A 152 24.92 -4.35 -2.39
N ILE A 153 23.59 -4.42 -2.57
CA ILE A 153 22.65 -3.43 -2.09
C ILE A 153 21.99 -3.97 -0.82
N LEU A 154 22.25 -3.34 0.32
CA LEU A 154 21.76 -3.77 1.63
C LEU A 154 20.54 -2.98 2.05
N ILE A 155 19.62 -3.63 2.77
CA ILE A 155 18.37 -3.02 3.22
C ILE A 155 18.52 -2.58 4.69
N ARG A 156 18.50 -1.25 4.90
CA ARG A 156 18.56 -0.62 6.22
C ARG A 156 17.19 -0.64 6.91
N THR A 157 16.13 -0.32 6.19
CA THR A 157 14.73 -0.40 6.66
C THR A 157 13.81 -0.93 5.57
N LEU A 158 12.72 -1.61 5.94
CA LEU A 158 11.72 -2.13 4.97
C LEU A 158 10.51 -1.20 4.77
N ARG A 159 10.14 -0.39 5.78
CA ARG A 159 8.96 0.48 5.73
C ARG A 159 9.24 1.82 6.44
N PRO A 160 9.55 2.89 5.70
CA PRO A 160 9.81 2.89 4.25
C PRO A 160 11.05 2.09 3.86
N VAL A 161 11.14 1.63 2.61
CA VAL A 161 12.34 0.94 2.12
C VAL A 161 13.51 1.94 2.10
N HIS A 162 14.62 1.60 2.75
CA HIS A 162 15.86 2.38 2.70
C HIS A 162 16.99 1.43 2.39
N VAL A 163 17.69 1.67 1.29
CA VAL A 163 18.81 0.85 0.86
C VAL A 163 20.10 1.64 0.89
N VAL A 164 21.20 0.92 1.06
CA VAL A 164 22.56 1.42 0.94
C VAL A 164 23.36 0.55 -0.02
N LEU A 165 24.22 1.20 -0.80
CA LEU A 165 25.22 0.53 -1.61
C LEU A 165 26.41 0.13 -0.73
N ALA A 166 26.82 -1.13 -0.82
CA ALA A 166 27.88 -1.73 -0.02
C ALA A 166 28.89 -2.47 -0.92
N ASP A 167 29.96 -2.98 -0.29
CA ASP A 167 31.07 -3.67 -0.95
C ASP A 167 31.91 -2.76 -1.86
N CYS A 168 32.61 -1.81 -1.25
CA CYS A 168 33.44 -0.85 -1.97
C CYS A 168 34.85 -1.38 -2.31
N ALA A 169 35.05 -2.70 -2.28
CA ALA A 169 36.36 -3.32 -2.52
C ALA A 169 36.89 -3.09 -3.94
N ASP A 170 35.98 -3.01 -4.91
CA ASP A 170 36.29 -2.85 -6.33
C ASP A 170 36.12 -1.41 -6.82
N VAL A 171 35.90 -0.43 -5.93
CA VAL A 171 35.73 0.99 -6.32
C VAL A 171 36.97 1.51 -7.05
N LYS A 172 36.74 2.21 -8.15
CA LYS A 172 37.78 2.66 -9.08
C LYS A 172 37.73 4.17 -9.29
N GLU A 173 38.89 4.73 -9.62
CA GLU A 173 39.06 6.14 -9.97
C GLU A 173 38.91 6.33 -11.49
N PHE A 174 38.40 7.48 -11.92
CA PHE A 174 38.23 7.77 -13.34
C PHE A 174 39.58 7.77 -14.06
N GLY A 175 39.62 7.21 -15.27
CA GLY A 175 40.83 7.15 -16.09
C GLY A 175 41.90 6.16 -15.63
N ARG A 176 41.71 5.48 -14.48
CA ARG A 176 42.63 4.45 -13.99
C ARG A 176 42.39 3.12 -14.72
N GLN A 177 43.38 2.65 -15.47
CA GLN A 177 43.33 1.33 -16.09
C GLN A 177 43.62 0.23 -15.06
N ASP A 178 42.56 -0.33 -14.49
CA ASP A 178 42.65 -1.50 -13.64
C ASP A 178 42.11 -2.75 -14.36
N ARG A 179 42.55 -3.93 -13.91
CA ARG A 179 42.07 -5.22 -14.41
C ARG A 179 40.55 -5.33 -14.23
N LEU A 180 39.89 -5.94 -15.23
CA LEU A 180 38.46 -6.24 -15.19
C LEU A 180 38.13 -7.16 -14.00
N GLN A 181 37.19 -6.71 -13.18
CA GLN A 181 36.75 -7.30 -11.91
C GLN A 181 35.24 -7.07 -11.75
N GLY A 182 34.61 -7.70 -10.76
CA GLY A 182 33.17 -7.67 -10.55
C GLY A 182 32.42 -8.83 -11.21
N THR A 183 31.10 -8.72 -11.26
CA THR A 183 30.21 -9.84 -11.62
C THR A 183 29.86 -9.85 -13.11
N PRO A 184 30.28 -10.88 -13.89
CA PRO A 184 30.16 -10.88 -15.36
C PRO A 184 28.75 -10.67 -15.92
N ALA A 185 27.71 -11.02 -15.16
CA ALA A 185 26.30 -10.85 -15.53
C ALA A 185 25.84 -9.38 -15.56
N TYR A 186 26.61 -8.47 -14.95
CA TYR A 186 26.29 -7.04 -14.85
C TYR A 186 27.29 -6.16 -15.63
N TRP A 187 28.23 -6.77 -16.36
CA TRP A 187 29.20 -6.02 -17.16
C TRP A 187 28.53 -5.36 -18.36
N SER A 188 28.96 -4.13 -18.65
CA SER A 188 28.50 -3.36 -19.81
C SER A 188 29.03 -3.94 -21.13
N PRO A 189 28.44 -3.57 -22.28
CA PRO A 189 28.98 -3.92 -23.59
C PRO A 189 30.43 -3.47 -23.77
N GLU A 190 30.79 -2.30 -23.24
CA GLU A 190 32.14 -1.74 -23.33
C GLU A 190 33.14 -2.55 -22.50
N MET A 191 32.75 -2.99 -21.31
CA MET A 191 33.58 -3.87 -20.48
C MET A 191 33.90 -5.18 -21.17
N LYS A 192 32.93 -5.75 -21.90
CA LYS A 192 33.14 -6.98 -22.67
C LYS A 192 34.02 -6.77 -23.90
N SER A 193 33.80 -5.68 -24.63
CA SER A 193 34.55 -5.40 -25.87
C SER A 193 36.00 -4.98 -25.61
N SER A 194 36.24 -4.17 -24.58
CA SER A 194 37.56 -3.64 -24.23
C SER A 194 38.33 -4.49 -23.22
N ASN A 195 37.65 -5.44 -22.58
CA ASN A 195 38.16 -6.24 -21.46
C ASN A 195 38.76 -5.38 -20.31
N ALA A 196 38.19 -4.19 -20.11
CA ALA A 196 38.59 -3.21 -19.10
C ALA A 196 37.36 -2.45 -18.60
N HIS A 197 37.44 -1.83 -17.42
CA HIS A 197 36.41 -0.91 -16.99
C HIS A 197 36.47 0.40 -17.81
N CYS A 198 35.31 0.94 -18.17
CA CYS A 198 35.15 2.10 -19.04
C CYS A 198 34.62 3.34 -18.31
N GLY A 199 34.34 3.22 -17.01
CA GLY A 199 34.08 4.35 -16.11
C GLY A 199 32.66 4.35 -15.53
N PRO A 200 32.09 5.52 -15.19
CA PRO A 200 30.83 5.61 -14.46
C PRO A 200 29.63 5.02 -15.22
N ALA A 201 29.68 4.97 -16.56
CA ALA A 201 28.64 4.35 -17.38
C ALA A 201 28.48 2.84 -17.13
N ASP A 202 29.49 2.17 -16.57
CA ASP A 202 29.42 0.76 -16.20
C ASP A 202 28.48 0.55 -15.00
N ASP A 203 28.50 1.44 -14.01
CA ASP A 203 27.59 1.39 -12.86
C ASP A 203 26.14 1.59 -13.30
N MET A 204 25.91 2.49 -14.25
CA MET A 204 24.58 2.79 -14.75
C MET A 204 23.99 1.61 -15.54
N TRP A 205 24.83 0.91 -16.31
CA TRP A 205 24.43 -0.34 -16.97
C TRP A 205 24.04 -1.40 -15.93
N ALA A 206 24.88 -1.58 -14.92
CA ALA A 206 24.66 -2.56 -13.87
C ALA A 206 23.40 -2.25 -13.02
N LEU A 207 23.08 -0.97 -12.81
CA LEU A 207 21.81 -0.52 -12.24
C LEU A 207 20.62 -0.88 -13.15
N GLY A 208 20.76 -0.75 -14.48
CA GLY A 208 19.76 -1.19 -15.45
C GLY A 208 19.45 -2.69 -15.37
N VAL A 209 20.50 -3.54 -15.27
CA VAL A 209 20.32 -4.99 -15.09
C VAL A 209 19.66 -5.31 -13.74
N THR A 210 20.06 -4.58 -12.68
CA THR A 210 19.42 -4.67 -11.35
C THR A 210 17.93 -4.32 -11.43
N LEU A 211 17.56 -3.28 -12.18
CA LEU A 211 16.18 -2.85 -12.39
C LEU A 211 15.35 -3.88 -13.15
N LEU A 212 15.91 -4.58 -14.15
CA LEU A 212 15.25 -5.72 -14.81
C LEU A 212 14.89 -6.83 -13.81
N GLY A 213 15.75 -7.06 -12.82
CA GLY A 213 15.46 -7.99 -11.73
C GLY A 213 14.29 -7.53 -10.85
N MET A 214 14.30 -6.26 -10.44
CA MET A 214 13.27 -5.71 -9.55
C MET A 214 11.87 -5.70 -10.18
N VAL A 215 11.77 -5.46 -11.50
CA VAL A 215 10.50 -5.48 -12.25
C VAL A 215 10.08 -6.89 -12.72
N GLY A 216 10.81 -7.93 -12.31
CA GLY A 216 10.47 -9.32 -12.66
C GLY A 216 10.65 -9.66 -14.15
N GLN A 217 11.49 -8.91 -14.87
CA GLN A 217 11.79 -9.09 -16.30
C GLN A 217 13.24 -9.52 -16.51
N TRP A 218 13.80 -10.28 -15.56
CA TRP A 218 15.18 -10.73 -15.64
C TRP A 218 15.36 -11.78 -16.76
N PRO A 219 16.19 -11.53 -17.79
CA PRO A 219 16.42 -12.55 -18.80
C PRO A 219 17.08 -13.79 -18.19
N GLN A 220 16.51 -14.97 -18.47
CA GLN A 220 17.07 -16.25 -18.02
C GLN A 220 18.49 -16.46 -18.56
N MET A 221 19.36 -17.06 -17.75
CA MET A 221 20.77 -17.30 -18.08
C MET A 221 21.28 -18.57 -17.40
N SER A 222 21.98 -19.44 -18.14
CA SER A 222 22.59 -20.68 -17.64
C SER A 222 24.02 -20.50 -17.10
N TYR A 223 24.55 -19.28 -17.15
CA TYR A 223 25.88 -18.88 -16.69
C TYR A 223 27.05 -19.54 -17.44
N SER A 224 26.83 -20.02 -18.67
CA SER A 224 27.92 -20.44 -19.56
C SER A 224 28.74 -19.22 -20.03
N VAL A 225 30.01 -19.43 -20.36
CA VAL A 225 30.90 -18.34 -20.84
C VAL A 225 30.32 -17.67 -22.08
N GLU A 226 29.84 -18.46 -23.04
CA GLU A 226 29.23 -17.98 -24.28
C GLU A 226 27.95 -17.18 -24.05
N GLU A 227 27.11 -17.57 -23.07
CA GLU A 227 25.93 -16.79 -22.71
C GLU A 227 26.30 -15.50 -21.97
N LEU A 228 27.29 -15.54 -21.08
CA LEU A 228 27.79 -14.35 -20.38
C LEU A 228 28.43 -13.32 -21.32
N GLU A 229 28.98 -13.76 -22.46
CA GLU A 229 29.44 -12.86 -23.52
C GLU A 229 28.29 -12.17 -24.25
N ARG A 230 27.18 -12.88 -24.49
CA ARG A 230 26.01 -12.35 -25.20
C ARG A 230 25.03 -11.62 -24.28
N TYR A 231 25.14 -11.80 -22.97
CA TYR A 231 24.16 -11.32 -22.01
C TYR A 231 23.87 -9.80 -22.07
N PRO A 232 24.87 -8.92 -22.30
CA PRO A 232 24.57 -7.50 -22.45
C PRO A 232 23.62 -7.22 -23.63
N ARG A 233 23.80 -7.95 -24.74
CA ARG A 233 22.92 -7.88 -25.92
C ARG A 233 21.52 -8.36 -25.58
N THR A 234 21.40 -9.47 -24.85
CA THR A 234 20.11 -9.98 -24.38
C THR A 234 19.37 -8.94 -23.52
N CYS A 235 20.06 -8.28 -22.59
CA CYS A 235 19.45 -7.26 -21.74
C CYS A 235 19.00 -6.03 -22.55
N PHE A 236 19.84 -5.55 -23.47
CA PHE A 236 19.51 -4.42 -24.34
C PHE A 236 18.30 -4.71 -25.23
N ASP A 237 18.32 -5.83 -25.97
CA ASP A 237 17.23 -6.21 -26.87
C ASP A 237 15.93 -6.43 -26.08
N HIS A 238 16.02 -7.00 -24.87
CA HIS A 238 14.88 -7.18 -23.98
C HIS A 238 14.29 -5.83 -23.52
N ALA A 239 15.13 -4.88 -23.10
CA ALA A 239 14.68 -3.54 -22.72
C ALA A 239 14.05 -2.78 -23.90
N CYS A 240 14.62 -2.88 -25.11
CA CYS A 240 14.03 -2.29 -26.31
C CYS A 240 12.66 -2.90 -26.62
N ARG A 241 12.53 -4.22 -26.52
CA ARG A 241 11.25 -4.91 -26.72
C ARG A 241 10.22 -4.53 -25.67
N LEU A 242 10.62 -4.33 -24.41
CA LEU A 242 9.72 -3.85 -23.36
C LEU A 242 9.18 -2.45 -23.69
N ASP A 243 10.03 -1.56 -24.22
CA ASP A 243 9.63 -0.21 -24.65
C ASP A 243 8.72 -0.23 -25.88
N GLU A 244 8.99 -1.09 -26.86
CA GLU A 244 8.10 -1.29 -28.01
C GLU A 244 6.70 -1.78 -27.60
N LEU A 245 6.63 -2.68 -26.62
CA LEU A 245 5.38 -3.23 -26.11
C LEU A 245 4.65 -2.26 -25.17
N ASN A 246 5.39 -1.40 -24.48
CA ASN A 246 4.86 -0.50 -23.44
C ASN A 246 5.36 0.95 -23.65
N PRO A 247 5.08 1.56 -24.81
CA PRO A 247 5.65 2.85 -25.15
C PRO A 247 5.13 3.92 -24.20
N GLY A 248 6.06 4.68 -23.62
CA GLY A 248 5.75 5.81 -22.74
C GLY A 248 5.66 5.48 -21.25
N VAL A 249 5.66 4.19 -20.86
CA VAL A 249 5.70 3.77 -19.45
C VAL A 249 7.02 4.20 -18.82
N GLY A 250 6.95 4.89 -17.68
CA GLY A 250 8.10 5.59 -17.15
C GLY A 250 9.23 4.68 -16.67
N ILE A 251 8.91 3.57 -15.97
CA ILE A 251 9.92 2.59 -15.53
C ILE A 251 10.64 1.91 -16.72
N VAL A 252 9.92 1.74 -17.83
CA VAL A 252 10.46 1.16 -19.08
C VAL A 252 11.39 2.16 -19.78
N ARG A 253 11.06 3.45 -19.74
CA ARG A 253 11.94 4.52 -20.23
C ARG A 253 13.25 4.58 -19.44
N LEU A 254 13.17 4.44 -18.10
CA LEU A 254 14.37 4.33 -17.25
C LEU A 254 15.22 3.12 -17.64
N LEU A 255 14.60 1.94 -17.79
CA LEU A 255 15.30 0.73 -18.23
C LEU A 255 16.03 0.94 -19.55
N LYS A 256 15.36 1.53 -20.54
CA LYS A 256 15.95 1.80 -21.86
C LYS A 256 17.10 2.80 -21.79
N GLY A 257 17.00 3.83 -20.95
CA GLY A 257 18.07 4.81 -20.74
C GLY A 257 19.29 4.24 -20.01
N LEU A 258 19.05 3.43 -18.98
CA LEU A 258 20.12 2.76 -18.21
C LEU A 258 20.82 1.67 -19.01
N LEU A 259 20.09 0.96 -19.86
CA LEU A 259 20.61 -0.11 -20.72
C LEU A 259 20.92 0.38 -22.14
N ALA A 260 21.10 1.69 -22.36
CA ALA A 260 21.53 2.16 -23.68
C ALA A 260 22.87 1.52 -24.06
N TRP A 261 22.94 1.02 -25.31
CA TRP A 261 24.07 0.22 -25.77
C TRP A 261 25.38 0.98 -25.72
N GLU A 262 25.39 2.20 -26.24
CA GLU A 262 26.57 3.08 -26.25
C GLU A 262 26.67 3.88 -24.95
N ALA A 263 27.83 3.83 -24.28
CA ALA A 263 28.09 4.54 -23.03
C ALA A 263 27.75 6.04 -23.09
N GLY A 264 28.03 6.71 -24.21
CA GLY A 264 27.73 8.14 -24.38
C GLY A 264 26.24 8.49 -24.52
N GLN A 265 25.38 7.49 -24.75
CA GLN A 265 23.93 7.64 -24.79
C GLN A 265 23.25 7.11 -23.51
N ARG A 266 24.04 6.50 -22.61
CA ARG A 266 23.56 5.89 -21.38
C ARG A 266 23.30 6.98 -20.34
N MET A 267 22.15 6.86 -19.70
CA MET A 267 21.71 7.78 -18.65
C MET A 267 22.75 7.86 -17.54
N SER A 268 23.16 9.07 -17.18
CA SER A 268 24.01 9.35 -16.02
C SER A 268 23.26 9.14 -14.70
N ALA A 269 24.00 9.08 -13.58
CA ALA A 269 23.38 8.93 -12.26
C ALA A 269 22.47 10.12 -11.91
N GLU A 270 22.90 11.35 -12.24
CA GLU A 270 22.13 12.58 -12.04
C GLU A 270 20.85 12.61 -12.89
N GLU A 271 20.94 12.23 -14.17
CA GLU A 271 19.76 12.11 -15.03
C GLU A 271 18.81 11.03 -14.53
N CYS A 272 19.32 9.93 -13.98
CA CYS A 272 18.51 8.88 -13.37
C CYS A 272 17.77 9.38 -12.12
N VAL A 273 18.44 10.14 -11.25
CA VAL A 273 17.81 10.80 -10.09
C VAL A 273 16.65 11.70 -10.53
N LEU A 274 16.87 12.51 -11.57
CA LEU A 274 15.84 13.40 -12.12
C LEU A 274 14.69 12.60 -12.74
N ALA A 275 14.98 11.63 -13.59
CA ALA A 275 13.99 10.83 -14.30
C ALA A 275 13.14 9.98 -13.34
N VAL A 276 13.72 9.43 -12.27
CA VAL A 276 12.96 8.76 -11.20
C VAL A 276 12.07 9.75 -10.44
N GLY A 277 12.55 10.97 -10.22
CA GLY A 277 11.74 12.06 -9.64
C GLY A 277 10.54 12.48 -10.50
N GLU A 278 10.64 12.33 -11.84
CA GLU A 278 9.57 12.61 -12.80
C GLU A 278 8.57 11.45 -12.96
N LEU A 279 8.96 10.21 -12.66
CA LEU A 279 8.01 9.07 -12.59
C LEU A 279 6.86 9.32 -11.61
N ASP A 280 7.15 10.12 -10.57
CA ASP A 280 6.23 10.53 -9.51
C ASP A 280 5.09 11.44 -10.04
N GLU A 281 5.26 12.10 -11.19
CA GLU A 281 4.27 13.04 -11.75
C GLU A 281 3.26 12.40 -12.73
N ALA A 282 3.63 11.33 -13.42
CA ALA A 282 2.83 10.78 -14.53
C ALA A 282 2.01 9.52 -14.18
N GLU A 283 2.42 8.75 -13.15
CA GLU A 283 1.83 7.44 -12.83
C GLU A 283 1.26 7.33 -11.40
N GLY A 284 1.15 8.43 -10.66
CA GLY A 284 0.52 8.46 -9.33
C GLY A 284 1.30 7.70 -8.26
N PHE A 285 2.63 7.68 -8.34
CA PHE A 285 3.48 7.13 -7.30
C PHE A 285 3.62 8.10 -6.11
N THR A 286 3.99 7.56 -4.95
CA THR A 286 3.94 8.26 -3.66
C THR A 286 5.23 9.04 -3.41
N SER A 287 5.06 10.30 -3.02
CA SER A 287 5.99 11.42 -2.72
C SER A 287 7.36 11.20 -2.02
N MET A 288 7.85 9.99 -1.80
CA MET A 288 9.15 9.78 -1.15
C MET A 288 10.34 10.22 -2.02
N ALA A 289 10.24 10.03 -3.34
CA ALA A 289 11.31 10.37 -4.27
C ALA A 289 11.58 11.89 -4.33
N ARG A 290 10.50 12.69 -4.34
CA ARG A 290 10.57 14.16 -4.28
C ARG A 290 11.14 14.70 -2.97
N ILE A 291 10.80 14.10 -1.83
CA ILE A 291 11.30 14.55 -0.52
C ILE A 291 12.81 14.31 -0.39
N LEU A 292 13.30 13.17 -0.91
CA LEU A 292 14.71 12.78 -0.84
C LEU A 292 15.59 13.51 -1.88
N ALA A 293 15.02 14.01 -2.98
CA ALA A 293 15.74 14.81 -3.98
C ALA A 293 15.88 16.31 -3.62
N ARG A 294 15.14 16.81 -2.62
CA ARG A 294 15.12 18.24 -2.21
C ARG A 294 16.48 18.87 -1.86
N PRO A 295 17.45 18.17 -1.24
CA PRO A 295 18.74 18.80 -0.91
C PRO A 295 19.56 19.16 -2.15
N LEU A 296 19.46 18.38 -3.24
CA LEU A 296 20.19 18.60 -4.49
C LEU A 296 19.55 19.68 -5.37
N LEU A 297 18.21 19.71 -5.44
CA LEU A 297 17.46 20.73 -6.18
C LEU A 297 17.74 22.14 -5.65
N ARG A 298 18.00 22.31 -4.34
CA ARG A 298 18.27 23.62 -3.72
C ARG A 298 19.58 24.29 -4.16
N ASN A 299 20.57 23.53 -4.64
CA ASN A 299 21.87 24.09 -5.04
C ASN A 299 21.95 24.51 -6.52
N LEU A 300 21.01 24.07 -7.36
CA LEU A 300 20.99 24.38 -8.80
C LEU A 300 20.05 25.55 -9.17
N PHE A 301 19.04 25.87 -8.36
CA PHE A 301 18.12 26.99 -8.61
C PHE A 301 18.62 28.34 -8.06
N LYS A 302 19.90 28.69 -8.29
CA LYS A 302 20.41 30.07 -8.08
C LYS A 302 20.33 30.96 -9.32
N HIS A 303 19.97 30.43 -10.48
CA HIS A 303 19.76 31.23 -11.69
C HIS A 303 18.57 30.75 -12.51
N SER A 304 17.38 31.25 -12.19
CA SER A 304 16.43 31.76 -13.18
C SER A 304 15.21 32.31 -12.45
N SER A 305 15.23 33.63 -12.26
CA SER A 305 14.01 34.40 -12.12
C SER A 305 13.22 34.27 -13.43
N LEU A 306 11.99 33.77 -13.38
CA LEU A 306 10.87 34.24 -14.20
C LEU A 306 9.56 33.58 -13.73
N THR A 307 8.80 34.39 -12.98
CA THR A 307 7.34 34.49 -12.96
C THR A 307 6.49 33.27 -12.62
N SER A 308 5.98 33.32 -11.39
CA SER A 308 4.65 32.88 -10.98
C SER A 308 3.56 33.42 -11.92
N GLN A 309 2.98 32.55 -12.74
CA GLN A 309 1.59 32.60 -13.21
C GLN A 309 1.33 31.41 -14.16
N ARG A 310 0.52 30.45 -13.69
CA ARG A 310 -0.27 29.43 -14.42
C ARG A 310 -0.09 28.02 -13.84
N PHE A 311 -0.93 27.69 -12.88
CA PHE A 311 -1.53 26.35 -12.80
C PHE A 311 -3.04 26.50 -13.00
N LYS A 312 -3.41 26.87 -14.23
CA LYS A 312 -4.68 26.43 -14.84
C LYS A 312 -4.30 25.31 -15.80
N SER A 313 -4.82 24.11 -15.53
CA SER A 313 -4.90 22.93 -16.41
C SER A 313 -3.99 22.91 -17.64
N THR A 314 -2.85 22.22 -17.55
CA THR A 314 -2.16 21.70 -18.74
C THR A 314 -2.52 20.23 -18.93
N MET A 315 -3.76 19.99 -19.33
CA MET A 315 -4.10 18.97 -20.32
C MET A 315 -4.95 19.58 -21.45
N GLU A 316 -4.56 20.77 -21.90
CA GLU A 316 -4.93 21.27 -23.23
C GLU A 316 -3.82 20.95 -24.24
N GLY A 317 -3.45 19.67 -24.35
CA GLY A 317 -2.75 19.19 -25.53
C GLY A 317 -3.74 19.16 -26.69
N SER A 318 -3.55 19.95 -27.75
CA SER A 318 -4.36 19.94 -28.98
C SER A 318 -4.29 18.63 -29.79
N GLY A 319 -3.87 17.52 -29.17
CA GLY A 319 -3.69 16.20 -29.79
C GLY A 319 -4.86 15.24 -29.54
N LYS A 320 -4.91 14.17 -30.32
CA LYS A 320 -5.95 13.12 -30.26
C LYS A 320 -5.90 12.25 -28.99
N ILE A 321 -4.76 12.19 -28.31
CA ILE A 321 -4.59 11.39 -27.09
C ILE A 321 -4.88 12.29 -25.89
N ARG A 322 -6.06 12.11 -25.29
CA ARG A 322 -6.48 12.78 -24.06
C ARG A 322 -7.18 11.75 -23.17
N PRO A 323 -7.03 11.83 -21.84
CA PRO A 323 -7.82 10.98 -20.95
C PRO A 323 -9.31 11.19 -21.17
N ALA A 324 -10.09 10.12 -21.02
CA ALA A 324 -11.54 10.24 -21.10
C ALA A 324 -12.04 11.21 -20.02
N ALA A 325 -13.04 12.02 -20.34
CA ALA A 325 -13.57 13.05 -19.44
C ALA A 325 -13.86 12.49 -18.03
N ARG A 326 -14.46 11.28 -17.98
CA ARG A 326 -14.81 10.52 -16.78
C ARG A 326 -13.65 10.16 -15.83
N VAL A 327 -12.40 10.28 -16.25
CA VAL A 327 -11.22 10.04 -15.39
C VAL A 327 -10.24 11.22 -15.35
N SER A 328 -10.53 12.30 -16.09
CA SER A 328 -9.60 13.41 -16.29
C SER A 328 -9.59 14.45 -15.16
N ASN A 329 -10.66 14.51 -14.36
CA ASN A 329 -10.80 15.46 -13.25
C ASN A 329 -10.65 14.72 -11.92
N GLN A 330 -9.46 14.75 -11.32
CA GLN A 330 -9.25 14.23 -9.97
C GLN A 330 -8.70 15.33 -9.06
N LYS A 331 -9.47 15.73 -8.05
CA LYS A 331 -8.91 16.44 -6.87
C LYS A 331 -7.96 15.45 -6.16
N GLN A 332 -6.92 15.97 -5.51
CA GLN A 332 -6.08 15.14 -4.65
C GLN A 332 -6.96 14.50 -3.57
N ASP A 333 -6.95 13.17 -3.51
CA ASP A 333 -7.81 12.39 -2.62
C ASP A 333 -7.31 12.43 -1.17
N VAL A 334 -8.21 12.12 -0.24
CA VAL A 334 -7.90 12.07 1.20
C VAL A 334 -6.71 11.15 1.53
N TRP A 335 -6.54 10.03 0.84
CA TRP A 335 -5.49 9.05 1.14
C TRP A 335 -4.11 9.62 0.82
N SER A 336 -3.99 10.33 -0.30
CA SER A 336 -2.78 11.05 -0.68
C SER A 336 -2.39 12.11 0.37
N ILE A 337 -3.34 12.91 0.84
CA ILE A 337 -3.09 13.96 1.86
C ILE A 337 -2.66 13.33 3.20
N ILE A 338 -3.35 12.28 3.65
CA ILE A 338 -3.04 11.61 4.92
C ILE A 338 -1.68 10.90 4.85
N ASN A 339 -1.32 10.30 3.72
CA ASN A 339 -0.01 9.67 3.52
C ASN A 339 1.12 10.71 3.49
N GLU A 340 0.91 11.86 2.84
CA GLU A 340 1.86 12.98 2.85
C GLU A 340 2.08 13.50 4.28
N ALA A 341 1.00 13.74 5.02
CA ALA A 341 1.06 14.15 6.42
C ALA A 341 1.84 13.13 7.26
N ALA A 342 1.54 11.84 7.09
CA ALA A 342 2.17 10.76 7.84
C ALA A 342 3.66 10.66 7.53
N ALA A 343 4.08 10.85 6.28
CA ALA A 343 5.48 10.85 5.88
C ALA A 343 6.24 12.08 6.40
N ALA A 344 5.59 13.25 6.44
CA ALA A 344 6.20 14.49 6.91
C ALA A 344 6.25 14.62 8.44
N SER A 345 5.51 13.77 9.18
CA SER A 345 5.36 13.94 10.62
C SER A 345 6.64 13.66 11.41
N PRO A 346 6.98 14.49 12.41
CA PRO A 346 8.08 14.22 13.33
C PRO A 346 7.78 13.09 14.33
N LYS A 347 6.54 12.59 14.40
CA LYS A 347 6.07 11.57 15.36
C LYS A 347 6.06 10.17 14.73
N GLN A 348 7.25 9.60 14.52
CA GLN A 348 7.41 8.28 13.89
C GLN A 348 7.59 7.14 14.93
N PRO A 349 7.12 5.92 14.64
CA PRO A 349 6.23 5.56 13.52
C PRO A 349 4.81 6.08 13.76
N ILE A 350 4.08 6.39 12.69
CA ILE A 350 2.66 6.79 12.79
C ILE A 350 1.78 5.62 13.19
N VAL A 351 0.86 5.85 14.13
CA VAL A 351 -0.19 4.89 14.46
C VAL A 351 -1.35 5.09 13.49
N ASN A 352 -1.48 4.19 12.53
CA ASN A 352 -2.48 4.32 11.48
C ASN A 352 -3.83 3.74 11.92
N MET A 353 -4.72 4.63 12.36
CA MET A 353 -6.13 4.33 12.66
C MET A 353 -7.07 4.74 11.52
N GLY A 354 -6.56 5.15 10.35
CA GLY A 354 -7.38 5.61 9.23
C GLY A 354 -7.75 4.50 8.24
N GLN A 355 -6.81 3.59 7.96
CA GLN A 355 -6.97 2.53 6.97
C GLN A 355 -7.89 1.40 7.49
N GLY A 356 -8.98 1.12 6.75
CA GLY A 356 -9.99 0.10 7.08
C GLY A 356 -9.64 -1.33 6.68
N PHE A 357 -8.39 -1.76 6.91
CA PHE A 357 -7.98 -3.17 6.79
C PHE A 357 -7.44 -3.71 8.12
N PHE A 358 -7.54 -5.03 8.28
CA PHE A 358 -7.20 -5.74 9.50
C PHE A 358 -5.69 -5.74 9.75
N GLY A 359 -5.27 -5.43 10.97
CA GLY A 359 -3.85 -5.47 11.40
C GLY A 359 -3.26 -6.88 11.51
N TYR A 360 -4.11 -7.90 11.41
CA TYR A 360 -3.80 -9.31 11.64
C TYR A 360 -4.23 -10.18 10.46
N ASN A 361 -3.72 -11.42 10.44
CA ASN A 361 -4.02 -12.40 9.39
C ASN A 361 -5.50 -12.86 9.40
N PRO A 362 -6.03 -13.31 8.24
CA PRO A 362 -7.27 -14.08 8.16
C PRO A 362 -7.24 -15.33 9.07
N PRO A 363 -8.42 -15.89 9.44
CA PRO A 363 -8.46 -17.07 10.29
C PRO A 363 -7.76 -18.27 9.64
N GLU A 364 -7.15 -19.14 10.45
CA GLU A 364 -6.25 -20.19 9.95
C GLU A 364 -6.93 -21.15 8.97
N PHE A 365 -8.18 -21.56 9.23
CA PHE A 365 -8.92 -22.47 8.36
C PHE A 365 -9.07 -21.95 6.93
N ILE A 366 -9.30 -20.64 6.76
CA ILE A 366 -9.43 -20.05 5.41
C ILE A 366 -8.06 -19.85 4.75
N LEU A 367 -7.01 -19.52 5.52
CA LEU A 367 -5.64 -19.44 5.01
C LEU A 367 -5.15 -20.80 4.50
N ASN A 368 -5.43 -21.87 5.24
CA ASN A 368 -5.08 -23.22 4.85
C ASN A 368 -5.87 -23.64 3.60
N ALA A 369 -7.15 -23.32 3.52
CA ALA A 369 -7.94 -23.55 2.31
C ALA A 369 -7.38 -22.83 1.06
N ALA A 370 -6.81 -21.62 1.23
CA ALA A 370 -6.14 -20.92 0.15
C ALA A 370 -4.83 -21.61 -0.27
N LYS A 371 -4.02 -22.08 0.68
CA LYS A 371 -2.79 -22.85 0.39
C LYS A 371 -3.13 -24.14 -0.36
N ASP A 372 -4.11 -24.90 0.13
CA ASP A 372 -4.57 -26.16 -0.47
C ASP A 372 -5.16 -25.95 -1.87
N ALA A 373 -5.79 -24.79 -2.12
CA ALA A 373 -6.28 -24.45 -3.45
C ALA A 373 -5.13 -24.22 -4.44
N LEU A 374 -3.98 -23.71 -4.01
CA LEU A 374 -2.84 -23.46 -4.90
C LEU A 374 -2.17 -24.75 -5.39
N ASP A 375 -2.29 -25.85 -4.63
CA ASP A 375 -1.75 -27.16 -5.02
C ASP A 375 -2.64 -27.92 -6.02
N ARG A 376 -3.79 -27.37 -6.40
CA ARG A 376 -4.75 -28.00 -7.33
C ARG A 376 -4.75 -27.33 -8.70
N VAL A 377 -4.52 -28.11 -9.76
CA VAL A 377 -4.39 -27.60 -11.14
C VAL A 377 -5.60 -26.79 -11.57
N GLU A 378 -6.81 -27.27 -11.32
CA GLU A 378 -8.07 -26.62 -11.73
C GLU A 378 -8.36 -25.33 -10.95
N CYS A 379 -7.72 -25.13 -9.79
CA CYS A 379 -7.82 -23.91 -9.02
C CYS A 379 -6.87 -22.82 -9.53
N ASN A 380 -5.86 -23.17 -10.35
CA ASN A 380 -4.93 -22.21 -10.95
C ASN A 380 -5.35 -21.75 -12.36
N GLN A 381 -6.41 -22.33 -12.93
CA GLN A 381 -6.96 -21.96 -14.24
C GLN A 381 -8.20 -21.06 -14.11
N TYR A 382 -8.73 -20.59 -15.24
CA TYR A 382 -9.95 -19.77 -15.26
C TYR A 382 -11.13 -20.47 -14.57
N SER A 383 -11.82 -19.73 -13.70
CA SER A 383 -13.12 -20.13 -13.17
C SER A 383 -14.24 -19.85 -14.19
N PRO A 384 -15.41 -20.49 -14.06
CA PRO A 384 -16.60 -20.05 -14.77
C PRO A 384 -16.85 -18.56 -14.54
N THR A 385 -17.38 -17.84 -15.54
CA THR A 385 -17.49 -16.38 -15.50
C THR A 385 -18.41 -15.87 -14.38
N LYS A 386 -19.44 -16.64 -14.01
CA LYS A 386 -20.30 -16.38 -12.84
C LYS A 386 -19.61 -16.65 -11.49
N GLY A 387 -18.45 -17.30 -11.51
CA GLY A 387 -17.74 -17.80 -10.34
C GLY A 387 -17.83 -19.31 -10.16
N ARG A 388 -16.96 -19.84 -9.29
CA ARG A 388 -16.85 -21.27 -8.99
C ARG A 388 -18.18 -21.80 -8.41
N PRO A 389 -18.70 -22.93 -8.91
CA PRO A 389 -19.95 -23.51 -8.42
C PRO A 389 -19.96 -23.75 -6.90
N ARG A 390 -18.84 -24.20 -6.34
CA ARG A 390 -18.70 -24.43 -4.89
C ARG A 390 -18.93 -23.16 -4.07
N LEU A 391 -18.33 -22.03 -4.47
CA LEU A 391 -18.50 -20.77 -3.77
C LEU A 391 -19.93 -20.24 -3.90
N ARG A 392 -20.51 -20.26 -5.10
CA ARG A 392 -21.90 -19.82 -5.32
C ARG A 392 -22.88 -20.63 -4.46
N LYS A 393 -22.70 -21.95 -4.40
CA LYS A 393 -23.47 -22.84 -3.54
C LYS A 393 -23.26 -22.54 -2.06
N ALA A 394 -22.02 -22.40 -1.61
CA ALA A 394 -21.70 -22.12 -0.21
C ALA A 394 -22.33 -20.80 0.27
N ILE A 395 -22.33 -19.77 -0.58
CA ILE A 395 -23.02 -18.49 -0.31
C ILE A 395 -24.54 -18.71 -0.27
N ALA A 396 -25.13 -19.34 -1.28
CA ALA A 396 -26.57 -19.60 -1.31
C ALA A 396 -27.05 -20.35 -0.06
N ASP A 397 -26.32 -21.39 0.35
CA ASP A 397 -26.62 -22.17 1.55
C ASP A 397 -26.44 -21.34 2.83
N ALA A 398 -25.36 -20.55 2.94
CA ALA A 398 -25.08 -19.73 4.11
C ALA A 398 -26.08 -18.56 4.30
N TYR A 399 -26.79 -18.16 3.23
CA TYR A 399 -27.76 -17.07 3.25
C TYR A 399 -29.22 -17.53 3.25
N ALA A 400 -29.51 -18.75 2.80
CA ALA A 400 -30.87 -19.30 2.76
C ALA A 400 -31.64 -19.20 4.10
N PRO A 401 -31.01 -19.40 5.28
CA PRO A 401 -31.69 -19.22 6.56
C PRO A 401 -32.19 -17.79 6.80
N PHE A 402 -31.46 -16.76 6.34
CA PHE A 402 -31.89 -15.36 6.52
C PHE A 402 -33.03 -14.97 5.57
N TRP A 403 -33.08 -15.59 4.38
CA TRP A 403 -34.15 -15.38 3.40
C TRP A 403 -35.40 -16.21 3.69
N GLY A 404 -35.31 -17.22 4.56
CA GLY A 404 -36.40 -18.16 4.82
C GLY A 404 -36.77 -19.04 3.61
N ARG A 405 -35.94 -19.04 2.55
CA ARG A 405 -36.13 -19.82 1.32
C ARG A 405 -34.78 -20.28 0.77
N LYS A 406 -34.82 -21.27 -0.12
CA LYS A 406 -33.64 -21.64 -0.92
C LYS A 406 -33.31 -20.51 -1.89
N ILE A 407 -32.02 -20.20 -2.01
CA ILE A 407 -31.46 -19.31 -3.01
C ILE A 407 -30.87 -20.20 -4.11
N ASP A 408 -31.19 -19.93 -5.37
CA ASP A 408 -30.61 -20.65 -6.51
C ASP A 408 -29.20 -20.14 -6.82
N PRO A 409 -28.14 -20.93 -6.58
CA PRO A 409 -26.77 -20.48 -6.81
C PRO A 409 -26.46 -20.21 -8.29
N GLU A 410 -27.21 -20.76 -9.24
CA GLU A 410 -26.96 -20.60 -10.68
C GLU A 410 -27.54 -19.30 -11.27
N THR A 411 -28.62 -18.82 -10.67
CA THR A 411 -29.41 -17.70 -11.21
C THR A 411 -29.46 -16.49 -10.28
N GLU A 412 -29.36 -16.68 -8.97
CA GLU A 412 -29.51 -15.62 -7.97
C GLU A 412 -28.18 -15.20 -7.31
N VAL A 413 -27.06 -15.81 -7.69
CA VAL A 413 -25.72 -15.50 -7.16
C VAL A 413 -24.71 -15.34 -8.29
N THR A 414 -23.95 -14.24 -8.28
CA THR A 414 -22.76 -14.07 -9.14
C THR A 414 -21.56 -13.64 -8.29
N ILE A 415 -20.41 -14.25 -8.53
CA ILE A 415 -19.15 -13.88 -7.89
C ILE A 415 -18.48 -12.77 -8.68
N THR A 416 -17.85 -11.84 -7.98
CA THR A 416 -17.22 -10.64 -8.54
C THR A 416 -15.84 -10.42 -7.91
N THR A 417 -15.02 -9.55 -8.50
CA THR A 417 -13.66 -9.25 -8.04
C THR A 417 -13.69 -8.24 -6.88
N GLY A 418 -14.26 -8.70 -5.77
CA GLY A 418 -14.57 -7.89 -4.60
C GLY A 418 -15.90 -7.13 -4.75
N ALA A 419 -16.41 -6.62 -3.64
CA ALA A 419 -17.64 -5.82 -3.63
C ALA A 419 -17.54 -4.58 -4.52
N ASN A 420 -16.39 -3.90 -4.53
CA ASN A 420 -16.17 -2.69 -5.31
C ASN A 420 -16.44 -2.90 -6.82
N GLU A 421 -15.85 -3.95 -7.41
CA GLU A 421 -16.08 -4.27 -8.82
C GLU A 421 -17.48 -4.84 -9.04
N GLY A 422 -18.02 -5.58 -8.07
CA GLY A 422 -19.40 -6.05 -8.14
C GLY A 422 -20.42 -4.91 -8.23
N MET A 423 -20.23 -3.83 -7.46
CA MET A 423 -21.06 -2.62 -7.56
C MET A 423 -20.87 -1.94 -8.92
N LEU A 424 -19.63 -1.83 -9.43
CA LEU A 424 -19.39 -1.34 -10.79
C LEU A 424 -20.16 -2.17 -11.83
N SER A 425 -20.12 -3.50 -11.71
CA SER A 425 -20.90 -4.41 -12.56
C SER A 425 -22.41 -4.15 -12.47
N ALA A 426 -22.94 -3.82 -11.29
CA ALA A 426 -24.35 -3.45 -11.14
C ALA A 426 -24.67 -2.11 -11.84
N PHE A 427 -23.83 -1.09 -11.68
CA PHE A 427 -24.07 0.18 -12.36
C PHE A 427 -23.93 0.05 -13.88
N MET A 428 -22.90 -0.63 -14.37
CA MET A 428 -22.71 -0.92 -15.79
C MET A 428 -23.84 -1.76 -16.40
N ALA A 429 -24.59 -2.51 -15.58
CA ALA A 429 -25.72 -3.32 -16.04
C ALA A 429 -27.02 -2.53 -16.19
N PHE A 430 -27.20 -1.41 -15.47
CA PHE A 430 -28.51 -0.76 -15.34
C PHE A 430 -28.52 0.76 -15.53
N ILE A 431 -27.36 1.41 -15.50
CA ILE A 431 -27.24 2.87 -15.59
C ILE A 431 -26.82 3.27 -17.00
N GLU A 432 -27.57 4.20 -17.59
CA GLU A 432 -27.25 4.86 -18.84
C GLU A 432 -26.98 6.37 -18.62
N PRO A 433 -26.40 7.07 -19.60
CA PRO A 433 -26.20 8.50 -19.54
C PRO A 433 -27.46 9.30 -19.16
N GLY A 434 -27.35 10.02 -18.05
CA GLY A 434 -28.41 10.87 -17.48
C GLY A 434 -29.43 10.14 -16.58
N ASP A 435 -29.29 8.84 -16.37
CA ASP A 435 -30.00 8.18 -15.26
C ASP A 435 -29.47 8.71 -13.92
N GLU A 436 -30.37 8.82 -12.94
CA GLU A 436 -30.03 9.32 -11.61
C GLU A 436 -29.87 8.18 -10.61
N VAL A 437 -28.78 8.23 -9.83
CA VAL A 437 -28.53 7.30 -8.72
C VAL A 437 -28.47 8.07 -7.43
N ILE A 438 -29.33 7.69 -6.48
CA ILE A 438 -29.34 8.29 -5.14
C ILE A 438 -28.27 7.62 -4.26
N VAL A 439 -27.46 8.43 -3.59
CA VAL A 439 -26.51 7.99 -2.57
C VAL A 439 -26.73 8.75 -1.26
N PHE A 440 -26.55 8.07 -0.15
CA PHE A 440 -26.62 8.70 1.17
C PHE A 440 -25.24 9.22 1.60
N GLU A 441 -25.17 10.47 2.07
CA GLU A 441 -23.95 11.02 2.67
C GLU A 441 -23.92 10.74 4.19
N PRO A 442 -22.77 10.35 4.78
CA PRO A 442 -21.48 10.16 4.13
C PRO A 442 -21.42 8.88 3.29
N PHE A 443 -21.03 8.97 2.02
CA PHE A 443 -20.98 7.83 1.12
C PHE A 443 -19.62 7.09 1.14
N PHE A 444 -19.58 5.84 0.67
CA PHE A 444 -18.31 5.22 0.31
C PHE A 444 -17.80 5.83 -1.00
N ASP A 445 -16.56 6.32 -1.00
CA ASP A 445 -15.91 7.05 -2.11
C ASP A 445 -16.07 6.37 -3.47
N GLN A 446 -15.92 5.05 -3.52
CA GLN A 446 -16.01 4.28 -4.76
C GLN A 446 -17.38 4.38 -5.46
N TYR A 447 -18.48 4.66 -4.74
CA TYR A 447 -19.81 4.79 -5.35
C TYR A 447 -19.82 5.85 -6.45
N ILE A 448 -19.18 6.98 -6.19
CA ILE A 448 -19.17 8.15 -7.08
C ILE A 448 -18.59 7.77 -8.43
N SER A 449 -17.34 7.30 -8.43
CA SER A 449 -16.65 6.91 -9.67
C SER A 449 -17.38 5.77 -10.40
N ASN A 450 -17.96 4.81 -9.67
CA ASN A 450 -18.63 3.67 -10.28
C ASN A 450 -19.97 4.05 -10.95
N ILE A 451 -20.65 5.09 -10.46
CA ILE A 451 -21.88 5.64 -11.07
C ILE A 451 -21.53 6.50 -12.29
N GLU A 452 -20.47 7.31 -12.21
CA GLU A 452 -20.05 8.21 -13.28
C GLU A 452 -19.44 7.46 -14.48
N MET A 453 -18.81 6.30 -14.25
CA MET A 453 -18.20 5.49 -15.33
C MET A 453 -19.18 5.13 -16.47
N PRO A 454 -20.40 4.62 -16.20
CA PRO A 454 -21.44 4.44 -17.22
C PRO A 454 -22.18 5.74 -17.61
N GLY A 455 -21.86 6.89 -17.00
CA GLY A 455 -22.49 8.18 -17.30
C GLY A 455 -23.70 8.54 -16.43
N GLY A 456 -23.88 7.84 -15.30
CA GLY A 456 -24.91 8.16 -14.33
C GLY A 456 -24.69 9.50 -13.65
N LYS A 457 -25.79 10.16 -13.26
CA LYS A 457 -25.81 11.37 -12.46
C LYS A 457 -26.08 11.00 -11.00
N ILE A 458 -25.27 11.51 -10.09
CA ILE A 458 -25.43 11.24 -8.67
C ILE A 458 -26.38 12.28 -8.06
N VAL A 459 -27.31 11.81 -7.23
CA VAL A 459 -28.21 12.62 -6.41
C VAL A 459 -27.88 12.32 -4.95
N TYR A 460 -27.48 13.34 -4.19
CA TYR A 460 -27.02 13.19 -2.82
C TYR A 460 -28.15 13.46 -1.84
N VAL A 461 -28.32 12.59 -0.85
CA VAL A 461 -29.25 12.78 0.28
C VAL A 461 -28.46 12.64 1.57
N PRO A 462 -28.29 13.70 2.38
CA PRO A 462 -27.48 13.61 3.58
C PRO A 462 -28.18 12.85 4.71
N MET A 463 -27.40 12.09 5.47
CA MET A 463 -27.77 11.64 6.79
C MET A 463 -27.40 12.74 7.80
N HIS A 464 -28.36 13.16 8.60
CA HIS A 464 -28.20 14.23 9.56
C HIS A 464 -27.61 13.68 10.87
N PRO A 465 -26.50 14.24 11.39
CA PRO A 465 -25.99 13.90 12.71
C PRO A 465 -26.98 14.33 13.80
N PRO A 466 -26.96 13.69 14.97
CA PRO A 466 -27.80 14.11 16.10
C PRO A 466 -27.39 15.52 16.57
N GLU A 467 -28.38 16.37 16.90
CA GLU A 467 -28.13 17.74 17.38
C GLU A 467 -27.20 17.79 18.62
N SER A 468 -27.26 16.75 19.47
CA SER A 468 -26.40 16.63 20.64
C SER A 468 -24.99 16.10 20.34
N GLY A 469 -24.65 15.81 19.08
CA GLY A 469 -23.44 15.08 18.68
C GLY A 469 -22.11 15.76 19.05
N ALA A 470 -22.11 17.10 19.24
CA ALA A 470 -20.94 17.84 19.74
C ALA A 470 -20.80 17.83 21.27
N THR A 471 -21.82 17.38 22.00
CA THR A 471 -21.89 17.47 23.46
C THR A 471 -22.01 16.12 24.16
N LYS A 472 -22.61 15.12 23.51
CA LYS A 472 -22.96 13.84 24.11
C LYS A 472 -22.72 12.68 23.13
N THR A 473 -22.09 11.60 23.63
CA THR A 473 -22.03 10.31 22.92
C THR A 473 -23.43 9.74 22.77
N SER A 474 -23.77 9.30 21.56
CA SER A 474 -25.09 8.77 21.20
C SER A 474 -24.96 7.60 20.24
N SER A 475 -26.04 6.84 20.02
CA SER A 475 -25.99 5.70 19.10
C SER A 475 -25.80 6.18 17.67
N ALA A 476 -25.12 5.39 16.84
CA ALA A 476 -25.11 5.59 15.40
C ALA A 476 -26.52 5.54 14.77
N ALA A 477 -27.51 4.92 15.43
CA ALA A 477 -28.92 4.99 15.03
C ALA A 477 -29.49 6.42 15.03
N ASP A 478 -28.96 7.30 15.88
CA ASP A 478 -29.43 8.69 16.00
C ASP A 478 -28.99 9.58 14.83
N TRP A 479 -28.16 9.03 13.91
CA TRP A 479 -28.00 9.63 12.59
C TRP A 479 -29.20 9.25 11.72
N THR A 480 -29.91 10.25 11.22
CA THR A 480 -31.22 10.05 10.58
C THR A 480 -31.27 10.61 9.17
N ILE A 481 -32.04 9.96 8.28
CA ILE A 481 -32.38 10.52 6.97
C ILE A 481 -33.68 11.30 7.08
N ASP A 482 -33.74 12.47 6.45
CA ASP A 482 -35.01 13.15 6.20
C ASP A 482 -35.73 12.50 5.01
N PHE A 483 -36.87 11.86 5.28
CA PHE A 483 -37.67 11.18 4.26
C PHE A 483 -38.38 12.15 3.29
N ASP A 484 -38.59 13.40 3.66
CA ASP A 484 -39.08 14.43 2.76
C ASP A 484 -37.98 14.86 1.79
N GLU A 485 -36.73 14.96 2.24
CA GLU A 485 -35.56 15.18 1.37
C GLU A 485 -35.39 14.01 0.39
N LEU A 486 -35.43 12.76 0.88
CA LEU A 486 -35.37 11.58 0.03
C LEU A 486 -36.50 11.54 -1.00
N THR A 487 -37.73 11.85 -0.59
CA THR A 487 -38.89 11.86 -1.51
C THR A 487 -38.73 12.93 -2.59
N LYS A 488 -38.19 14.11 -2.25
CA LYS A 488 -37.91 15.19 -3.22
C LYS A 488 -36.76 14.86 -4.17
N ALA A 489 -35.81 14.05 -3.74
CA ALA A 489 -34.68 13.61 -4.55
C ALA A 489 -35.07 12.60 -5.65
N ILE A 490 -36.19 11.90 -5.48
CA ILE A 490 -36.70 10.95 -6.47
C ILE A 490 -37.37 11.69 -7.64
N THR A 491 -36.91 11.40 -8.85
CA THR A 491 -37.44 11.93 -10.11
C THR A 491 -37.78 10.78 -11.06
N PRO A 492 -38.45 11.04 -12.20
CA PRO A 492 -38.63 10.03 -13.26
C PRO A 492 -37.32 9.50 -13.86
N ARG A 493 -36.17 10.12 -13.59
CA ARG A 493 -34.84 9.65 -14.01
C ARG A 493 -34.15 8.79 -12.96
N THR A 494 -34.67 8.72 -11.73
CA THR A 494 -34.07 7.92 -10.67
C THR A 494 -34.16 6.44 -11.00
N LYS A 495 -33.00 5.81 -11.17
CA LYS A 495 -32.87 4.42 -11.61
C LYS A 495 -32.48 3.49 -10.46
N MET A 496 -31.69 3.99 -9.52
CA MET A 496 -31.13 3.19 -8.44
C MET A 496 -30.93 4.01 -7.16
N ILE A 497 -31.05 3.37 -5.99
CA ILE A 497 -30.60 3.89 -4.70
C ILE A 497 -29.49 2.98 -4.17
N VAL A 498 -28.40 3.57 -3.69
CA VAL A 498 -27.33 2.85 -2.96
C VAL A 498 -27.58 2.97 -1.47
N LEU A 499 -27.81 1.83 -0.82
CA LEU A 499 -27.96 1.72 0.63
C LEU A 499 -26.74 1.02 1.20
N ASN A 500 -26.12 1.55 2.26
CA ASN A 500 -25.00 0.88 2.94
C ASN A 500 -25.33 0.59 4.40
N THR A 501 -25.38 -0.70 4.78
CA THR A 501 -25.73 -1.14 6.13
C THR A 501 -25.07 -2.48 6.50
N PRO A 502 -24.33 -2.60 7.62
CA PRO A 502 -23.85 -1.53 8.50
C PRO A 502 -23.06 -0.44 7.74
N HIS A 503 -23.28 0.81 8.11
CA HIS A 503 -22.85 1.99 7.36
C HIS A 503 -21.38 2.34 7.60
N ASN A 504 -20.60 2.59 6.54
CA ASN A 504 -19.28 3.22 6.60
C ASN A 504 -19.42 4.69 6.17
N PRO A 505 -18.99 5.68 6.98
CA PRO A 505 -18.16 5.56 8.19
C PRO A 505 -18.91 5.58 9.53
N VAL A 506 -20.22 5.86 9.53
CA VAL A 506 -21.01 6.14 10.75
C VAL A 506 -21.11 4.94 11.72
N GLY A 507 -21.11 3.72 11.18
CA GLY A 507 -21.39 2.50 11.94
C GLY A 507 -22.88 2.25 12.20
N LYS A 508 -23.78 3.03 11.56
CA LYS A 508 -25.23 2.87 11.70
C LYS A 508 -25.71 1.53 11.14
N VAL A 509 -26.57 0.84 11.88
CA VAL A 509 -27.36 -0.27 11.35
C VAL A 509 -28.77 0.25 11.16
N TYR A 510 -29.22 0.29 9.90
CA TYR A 510 -30.56 0.80 9.61
C TYR A 510 -31.63 -0.06 10.26
N SER A 511 -32.59 0.60 10.91
CA SER A 511 -33.74 -0.06 11.51
C SER A 511 -34.64 -0.69 10.45
N ARG A 512 -35.44 -1.69 10.85
CA ARG A 512 -36.42 -2.30 9.96
C ARG A 512 -37.39 -1.25 9.40
N GLU A 513 -37.78 -0.28 10.23
CA GLU A 513 -38.70 0.79 9.89
C GLU A 513 -38.13 1.75 8.84
N GLU A 514 -36.86 2.16 8.99
CA GLU A 514 -36.18 2.98 7.99
C GLU A 514 -36.04 2.23 6.67
N LEU A 515 -35.60 0.98 6.70
CA LEU A 515 -35.45 0.16 5.50
C LEU A 515 -36.80 -0.08 4.82
N GLN A 516 -37.88 -0.31 5.57
CA GLN A 516 -39.23 -0.45 5.02
C GLN A 516 -39.65 0.81 4.28
N LYS A 517 -39.47 2.00 4.87
CA LYS A 517 -39.82 3.27 4.21
C LYS A 517 -39.01 3.50 2.92
N ILE A 518 -37.72 3.21 2.93
CA ILE A 518 -36.87 3.28 1.72
C ILE A 518 -37.37 2.27 0.67
N GLY A 519 -37.63 1.03 1.09
CA GLY A 519 -38.15 -0.03 0.22
C GLY A 519 -39.49 0.31 -0.41
N ASP A 520 -40.43 0.86 0.37
CA ASP A 520 -41.75 1.29 -0.11
C ASP A 520 -41.64 2.40 -1.16
N LEU A 521 -40.72 3.36 -0.96
CA LEU A 521 -40.42 4.40 -1.96
C LEU A 521 -39.86 3.79 -3.25
N CYS A 522 -38.94 2.83 -3.15
CA CYS A 522 -38.36 2.17 -4.31
C CYS A 522 -39.41 1.33 -5.07
N VAL A 523 -40.25 0.57 -4.36
CA VAL A 523 -41.35 -0.21 -4.96
C VAL A 523 -42.35 0.72 -5.67
N LYS A 524 -42.72 1.83 -5.03
CA LYS A 524 -43.66 2.81 -5.60
C LYS A 524 -43.15 3.43 -6.92
N ASN A 525 -41.84 3.57 -7.07
CA ASN A 525 -41.22 4.27 -8.20
C ASN A 525 -40.42 3.35 -9.14
N ASP A 526 -40.48 2.03 -8.96
CA ASP A 526 -39.74 1.03 -9.74
C ASP A 526 -38.21 1.27 -9.77
N ILE A 527 -37.65 1.57 -8.60
CA ILE A 527 -36.23 1.91 -8.43
C ILE A 527 -35.46 0.69 -7.91
N ILE A 528 -34.30 0.38 -8.52
CA ILE A 528 -33.43 -0.70 -8.06
C ILE A 528 -32.75 -0.30 -6.75
N ILE A 529 -32.67 -1.22 -5.79
CA ILE A 529 -31.91 -1.02 -4.55
C ILE A 529 -30.60 -1.79 -4.65
N LEU A 530 -29.47 -1.08 -4.64
CA LEU A 530 -28.16 -1.67 -4.46
C LEU A 530 -27.81 -1.63 -2.96
N SER A 531 -28.01 -2.75 -2.27
CA SER A 531 -27.78 -2.87 -0.82
C SER A 531 -26.34 -3.34 -0.57
N ASP A 532 -25.45 -2.40 -0.28
CA ASP A 532 -24.08 -2.65 0.18
C ASP A 532 -24.07 -3.15 1.63
N GLU A 533 -24.03 -4.47 1.78
CA GLU A 533 -24.06 -5.19 3.06
C GLU A 533 -22.73 -5.90 3.32
N VAL A 534 -21.59 -5.31 2.93
CA VAL A 534 -20.26 -5.94 3.14
C VAL A 534 -19.89 -6.17 4.62
N TYR A 535 -20.65 -5.58 5.56
CA TYR A 535 -20.50 -5.78 7.00
C TYR A 535 -21.66 -6.59 7.60
N ASP A 536 -22.43 -7.35 6.81
CA ASP A 536 -23.62 -8.10 7.26
C ASP A 536 -23.38 -9.17 8.34
N ARG A 537 -22.11 -9.51 8.61
CA ARG A 537 -21.68 -10.41 9.69
C ARG A 537 -21.00 -9.69 10.86
N LEU A 538 -20.91 -8.36 10.82
CA LEU A 538 -20.25 -7.54 11.83
C LEU A 538 -21.20 -6.45 12.35
N TYR A 539 -22.17 -6.87 13.13
CA TYR A 539 -23.17 -6.02 13.78
C TYR A 539 -23.26 -6.33 15.28
N TYR A 540 -23.59 -5.32 16.07
CA TYR A 540 -23.69 -5.37 17.54
C TYR A 540 -25.14 -5.25 18.02
N VAL A 541 -26.05 -4.93 17.11
CA VAL A 541 -27.51 -4.85 17.30
C VAL A 541 -28.20 -5.74 16.26
N PRO A 542 -29.48 -6.10 16.43
CA PRO A 542 -30.19 -6.90 15.42
C PRO A 542 -30.08 -6.30 14.01
N PHE A 543 -29.68 -7.11 13.04
CA PHE A 543 -29.45 -6.68 11.66
C PHE A 543 -30.60 -7.11 10.73
N THR A 544 -31.17 -6.15 10.01
CA THR A 544 -32.22 -6.38 9.01
C THR A 544 -31.64 -6.24 7.61
N ARG A 545 -31.91 -7.23 6.74
CA ARG A 545 -31.50 -7.21 5.33
C ARG A 545 -32.60 -6.64 4.46
N MET A 546 -32.27 -5.69 3.59
CA MET A 546 -33.24 -4.97 2.75
C MET A 546 -34.12 -5.94 1.93
N SER A 547 -33.48 -6.92 1.30
CA SER A 547 -34.11 -7.94 0.46
C SER A 547 -35.13 -8.84 1.18
N THR A 548 -35.13 -8.89 2.51
CA THR A 548 -35.98 -9.79 3.31
C THR A 548 -37.26 -9.13 3.84
N LEU A 549 -37.47 -7.84 3.54
CA LEU A 549 -38.59 -7.08 4.09
C LEU A 549 -39.94 -7.45 3.48
N SER A 550 -39.99 -7.59 2.15
CA SER A 550 -41.18 -8.03 1.42
C SER A 550 -40.79 -8.60 0.04
N PRO A 551 -41.64 -9.44 -0.58
CA PRO A 551 -41.40 -9.94 -1.94
C PRO A 551 -41.29 -8.85 -3.01
N GLU A 552 -41.96 -7.70 -2.83
CA GLU A 552 -41.90 -6.56 -3.74
C GLU A 552 -40.53 -5.87 -3.66
N ILE A 553 -40.01 -5.69 -2.45
CA ILE A 553 -38.68 -5.12 -2.22
C ILE A 553 -37.58 -6.07 -2.72
N GLU A 554 -37.73 -7.37 -2.47
CA GLU A 554 -36.78 -8.39 -2.92
C GLU A 554 -36.59 -8.37 -4.44
N LYS A 555 -37.68 -8.19 -5.21
CA LYS A 555 -37.65 -8.12 -6.68
C LYS A 555 -36.84 -6.96 -7.25
N LEU A 556 -36.57 -5.93 -6.44
CA LEU A 556 -35.82 -4.75 -6.82
C LEU A 556 -34.44 -4.69 -6.17
N THR A 557 -34.09 -5.63 -5.29
CA THR A 557 -32.87 -5.53 -4.48
C THR A 557 -31.73 -6.39 -5.03
N ILE A 558 -30.56 -5.78 -5.15
CA ILE A 558 -29.28 -6.43 -5.39
C ILE A 558 -28.44 -6.26 -4.13
N THR A 559 -28.24 -7.34 -3.37
CA THR A 559 -27.42 -7.36 -2.15
C THR A 559 -25.96 -7.63 -2.51
N VAL A 560 -25.05 -6.79 -2.01
CA VAL A 560 -23.60 -6.87 -2.23
C VAL A 560 -22.94 -7.42 -0.97
N GLY A 561 -22.00 -8.35 -1.14
CA GLY A 561 -21.18 -8.84 -0.04
C GLY A 561 -19.69 -8.95 -0.37
N SER A 562 -18.87 -9.09 0.68
CA SER A 562 -17.41 -9.15 0.54
C SER A 562 -16.78 -10.20 1.44
N ALA A 563 -16.07 -11.16 0.83
CA ALA A 563 -15.30 -12.14 1.59
C ALA A 563 -14.12 -11.48 2.31
N GLY A 564 -13.55 -10.43 1.72
CA GLY A 564 -12.45 -9.69 2.34
C GLY A 564 -12.84 -8.96 3.62
N LYS A 565 -14.11 -8.56 3.76
CA LYS A 565 -14.64 -8.00 5.00
C LYS A 565 -15.07 -9.09 5.98
N ASN A 566 -15.72 -10.14 5.49
CA ASN A 566 -16.19 -11.25 6.32
C ASN A 566 -15.04 -12.06 6.94
N PHE A 567 -13.96 -12.33 6.21
CA PHE A 567 -12.87 -13.23 6.64
C PHE A 567 -11.53 -12.51 6.87
N TYR A 568 -11.56 -11.20 7.09
CA TYR A 568 -10.36 -10.38 7.34
C TYR A 568 -9.32 -10.37 6.21
N ALA A 569 -9.71 -10.79 5.01
CA ALA A 569 -8.84 -10.99 3.86
C ALA A 569 -9.05 -9.92 2.77
N THR A 570 -9.00 -8.63 3.12
CA THR A 570 -9.36 -7.52 2.21
C THR A 570 -8.60 -7.52 0.88
N GLY A 571 -7.35 -8.03 0.88
CA GLY A 571 -6.50 -8.18 -0.30
C GLY A 571 -6.89 -9.33 -1.25
N TRP A 572 -7.82 -10.22 -0.86
CA TRP A 572 -8.21 -11.36 -1.71
C TRP A 572 -9.14 -10.98 -2.86
N ARG A 573 -9.80 -9.82 -2.75
CA ARG A 573 -10.69 -9.29 -3.81
C ARG A 573 -11.74 -10.30 -4.29
N VAL A 574 -12.41 -10.97 -3.35
CA VAL A 574 -13.57 -11.84 -3.62
C VAL A 574 -14.83 -11.19 -3.05
N GLY A 575 -15.85 -11.02 -3.90
CA GLY A 575 -17.16 -10.48 -3.56
C GLY A 575 -18.27 -11.24 -4.29
N TRP A 576 -19.52 -10.90 -3.99
CA TRP A 576 -20.67 -11.47 -4.69
C TRP A 576 -21.83 -10.49 -4.68
N LEU A 577 -22.69 -10.64 -5.69
CA LEU A 577 -23.99 -10.01 -5.74
C LEU A 577 -25.08 -11.09 -5.71
N MET A 578 -26.10 -10.83 -4.90
CA MET A 578 -27.28 -11.67 -4.70
C MET A 578 -28.54 -10.89 -5.05
N GLY A 579 -29.51 -11.54 -5.68
CA GLY A 579 -30.76 -10.89 -6.05
C GLY A 579 -31.59 -11.73 -7.01
N PRO A 580 -32.74 -11.22 -7.46
CA PRO A 580 -33.61 -11.96 -8.35
C PRO A 580 -32.92 -12.20 -9.70
N ALA A 581 -33.19 -13.37 -10.29
CA ALA A 581 -32.49 -13.85 -11.49
C ALA A 581 -32.55 -12.88 -12.68
N ASN A 582 -33.65 -12.11 -12.82
CA ASN A 582 -33.80 -11.12 -13.87
C ASN A 582 -32.87 -9.91 -13.72
N LEU A 583 -32.36 -9.63 -12.51
CA LEU A 583 -31.35 -8.60 -12.27
C LEU A 583 -29.93 -9.17 -12.36
N ILE A 584 -29.68 -10.28 -11.65
CA ILE A 584 -28.33 -10.89 -11.55
C ILE A 584 -27.78 -11.31 -12.92
N LYS A 585 -28.63 -11.72 -13.87
CA LYS A 585 -28.18 -12.05 -15.23
C LYS A 585 -27.47 -10.88 -15.93
N TYR A 586 -27.89 -9.63 -15.70
CA TYR A 586 -27.29 -8.45 -16.35
C TYR A 586 -26.03 -8.00 -15.62
N VAL A 587 -26.02 -8.06 -14.28
CA VAL A 587 -24.81 -7.86 -13.46
C VAL A 587 -23.71 -8.83 -13.89
N SER A 588 -24.06 -10.11 -14.05
CA SER A 588 -23.13 -11.15 -14.49
C SER A 588 -22.60 -10.91 -15.90
N ALA A 589 -23.46 -10.40 -16.80
CA ALA A 589 -23.04 -10.02 -18.16
C ALA A 589 -22.04 -8.86 -18.14
N ALA A 590 -22.25 -7.84 -17.30
CA ALA A 590 -21.31 -6.74 -17.10
C ALA A 590 -19.97 -7.23 -16.51
N HIS A 591 -20.00 -8.03 -15.43
CA HIS A 591 -18.80 -8.62 -14.84
C HIS A 591 -17.95 -9.39 -15.86
N THR A 592 -18.62 -10.17 -16.72
CA THR A 592 -17.94 -10.94 -17.78
C THR A 592 -17.21 -10.03 -18.79
N ARG A 593 -17.61 -8.77 -18.95
CA ARG A 593 -16.94 -7.79 -19.84
C ARG A 593 -15.89 -6.96 -19.13
N ILE A 594 -16.00 -6.80 -17.82
CA ILE A 594 -15.05 -6.05 -16.99
C ILE A 594 -13.86 -6.94 -16.62
N CYS A 595 -14.12 -8.10 -16.03
CA CYS A 595 -13.07 -8.99 -15.50
C CYS A 595 -13.04 -10.38 -16.16
N TYR A 596 -14.07 -10.75 -16.91
CA TYR A 596 -14.32 -12.12 -17.41
C TYR A 596 -14.56 -13.17 -16.30
N SER A 597 -13.61 -13.37 -15.40
CA SER A 597 -13.70 -14.27 -14.25
C SER A 597 -12.87 -13.75 -13.07
N SER A 598 -13.30 -14.03 -11.83
CA SER A 598 -12.56 -13.65 -10.62
C SER A 598 -11.50 -14.69 -10.20
N VAL A 599 -10.62 -14.34 -9.25
CA VAL A 599 -9.44 -15.16 -8.84
C VAL A 599 -9.83 -16.54 -8.30
N SER A 600 -9.54 -17.59 -9.07
CA SER A 600 -9.98 -18.98 -8.83
C SER A 600 -9.59 -19.60 -7.48
N PRO A 601 -8.33 -19.59 -7.03
CA PRO A 601 -7.96 -20.30 -5.79
C PRO A 601 -8.57 -19.62 -4.56
N LEU A 602 -8.70 -18.29 -4.59
CA LEU A 602 -9.31 -17.52 -3.50
C LEU A 602 -10.82 -17.68 -3.45
N GLN A 603 -11.49 -17.88 -4.60
CA GLN A 603 -12.89 -18.28 -4.61
C GLN A 603 -13.10 -19.62 -3.90
N GLU A 604 -12.20 -20.58 -4.11
CA GLU A 604 -12.34 -21.85 -3.41
C GLU A 604 -12.05 -21.73 -1.90
N ALA A 605 -11.02 -20.98 -1.52
CA ALA A 605 -10.76 -20.69 -0.11
C ALA A 605 -11.99 -20.05 0.57
N CYS A 606 -12.65 -19.11 -0.11
CA CYS A 606 -13.89 -18.49 0.39
C CYS A 606 -15.06 -19.49 0.48
N ALA A 607 -15.12 -20.48 -0.40
CA ALA A 607 -16.16 -21.51 -0.33
C ALA A 607 -16.02 -22.34 0.95
N VAL A 608 -14.79 -22.79 1.24
CA VAL A 608 -14.45 -23.45 2.52
C VAL A 608 -14.75 -22.51 3.70
N GLY A 609 -14.43 -21.23 3.54
CA GLY A 609 -14.76 -20.16 4.49
C GLY A 609 -16.21 -20.21 4.94
N PHE A 610 -17.15 -20.16 3.98
CA PHE A 610 -18.59 -20.22 4.26
C PHE A 610 -19.07 -21.58 4.76
N GLU A 611 -18.49 -22.68 4.26
CA GLU A 611 -18.84 -24.04 4.67
C GLU A 611 -18.46 -24.32 6.15
N GLN A 612 -17.36 -23.74 6.63
CA GLN A 612 -16.79 -24.07 7.95
C GLN A 612 -17.00 -22.99 9.02
N ALA A 613 -17.26 -21.73 8.64
CA ALA A 613 -17.28 -20.62 9.60
C ALA A 613 -18.24 -20.81 10.79
N GLU A 614 -19.38 -21.47 10.59
CA GLU A 614 -20.32 -21.77 11.68
C GLU A 614 -19.75 -22.81 12.66
N SER A 615 -19.24 -23.93 12.15
CA SER A 615 -18.65 -24.98 12.99
C SER A 615 -17.38 -24.54 13.71
N GLU A 616 -16.65 -23.59 13.12
CA GLU A 616 -15.49 -22.94 13.73
C GLU A 616 -15.88 -21.85 14.76
N GLY A 617 -17.18 -21.56 14.93
CA GLY A 617 -17.66 -20.49 15.81
C GLY A 617 -17.22 -19.09 15.37
N PHE A 618 -16.80 -18.93 14.11
CA PHE A 618 -16.10 -17.75 13.63
C PHE A 618 -16.97 -16.48 13.63
N TRP A 619 -18.25 -16.59 13.26
CA TRP A 619 -19.14 -15.42 13.20
C TRP A 619 -19.39 -14.81 14.58
N ALA A 620 -19.73 -15.65 15.56
CA ALA A 620 -19.95 -15.20 16.94
C ALA A 620 -18.68 -14.61 17.57
N LYS A 621 -17.53 -15.24 17.31
CA LYS A 621 -16.22 -14.76 17.78
C LYS A 621 -15.87 -13.40 17.16
N THR A 622 -16.10 -13.23 15.86
CA THR A 622 -15.83 -11.98 15.13
C THR A 622 -16.60 -10.79 15.71
N ILE A 623 -17.90 -10.97 15.99
CA ILE A 623 -18.73 -9.92 16.61
C ILE A 623 -18.20 -9.58 18.01
N THR A 624 -17.94 -10.60 18.83
CA THR A 624 -17.46 -10.43 20.21
C THR A 624 -16.11 -9.72 20.26
N ASP A 625 -15.15 -10.18 19.47
CA ASP A 625 -13.79 -9.63 19.45
C ASP A 625 -13.75 -8.19 18.95
N MET A 626 -14.49 -7.88 17.89
CA MET A 626 -14.50 -6.52 17.35
C MET A 626 -15.25 -5.55 18.25
N LYS A 627 -16.35 -5.96 18.89
CA LYS A 627 -17.03 -5.12 19.89
C LYS A 627 -16.12 -4.82 21.07
N SER A 628 -15.38 -5.83 21.56
CA SER A 628 -14.37 -5.64 22.62
C SER A 628 -13.28 -4.65 22.22
N LYS A 629 -12.77 -4.72 20.99
CA LYS A 629 -11.82 -3.73 20.44
C LYS A 629 -12.42 -2.33 20.35
N MET A 630 -13.67 -2.22 19.89
CA MET A 630 -14.39 -0.96 19.80
C MET A 630 -14.55 -0.31 21.18
N ASP A 631 -15.03 -1.07 22.16
CA ASP A 631 -15.25 -0.59 23.52
C ASP A 631 -13.94 -0.16 24.18
N ARG A 632 -12.90 -0.98 24.05
CA ARG A 632 -11.57 -0.67 24.56
C ARG A 632 -10.98 0.60 23.95
N PHE A 633 -11.15 0.79 22.65
CA PHE A 633 -10.67 2.00 21.99
C PHE A 633 -11.47 3.23 22.44
N ASN A 634 -12.79 3.09 22.58
CA ASN A 634 -13.68 4.18 22.98
C ASN A 634 -13.47 4.70 24.41
N GLU A 635 -12.82 3.93 25.28
CA GLU A 635 -12.37 4.40 26.61
C GLU A 635 -11.59 5.72 26.54
N ILE A 636 -10.78 5.96 25.50
CA ILE A 636 -10.01 7.21 25.39
C ILE A 636 -10.89 8.42 25.13
N TRP A 637 -11.99 8.25 24.41
CA TRP A 637 -12.91 9.35 24.12
C TRP A 637 -13.68 9.75 25.37
N ALA A 638 -14.11 8.76 26.16
CA ALA A 638 -14.65 9.00 27.49
C ALA A 638 -13.64 9.69 28.42
N GLU A 639 -12.38 9.25 28.43
CA GLU A 639 -11.30 9.88 29.22
C GLU A 639 -11.05 11.35 28.83
N LEU A 640 -11.14 11.66 27.54
CA LEU A 640 -10.96 13.02 27.01
C LEU A 640 -12.24 13.87 27.08
N GLY A 641 -13.40 13.28 27.36
CA GLY A 641 -14.68 13.98 27.27
C GLY A 641 -15.07 14.38 25.84
N LEU A 642 -14.57 13.66 24.83
CA LEU A 642 -14.89 13.83 23.42
C LEU A 642 -16.09 12.92 23.05
N PRO A 643 -17.22 13.49 22.60
CA PRO A 643 -18.34 12.70 22.12
C PRO A 643 -17.99 11.90 20.88
N TYR A 644 -18.62 10.73 20.73
CA TYR A 644 -18.52 9.91 19.53
C TYR A 644 -19.87 9.29 19.21
N SER A 645 -20.03 8.84 17.98
CA SER A 645 -21.18 8.02 17.57
C SER A 645 -20.86 6.57 17.87
N GLU A 646 -21.55 5.98 18.84
CA GLU A 646 -21.38 4.58 19.22
C GLU A 646 -21.85 3.69 18.07
N PRO A 647 -20.94 2.97 17.39
CA PRO A 647 -21.29 2.22 16.20
C PRO A 647 -22.12 0.99 16.55
N GLU A 648 -23.13 0.71 15.74
CA GLU A 648 -24.00 -0.45 15.84
C GLU A 648 -23.50 -1.62 14.99
N GLY A 649 -22.53 -1.38 14.12
CA GLY A 649 -21.82 -2.39 13.35
C GLY A 649 -20.55 -1.87 12.70
N GLY A 650 -19.84 -2.75 12.00
CA GLY A 650 -18.55 -2.45 11.39
C GLY A 650 -17.44 -2.23 12.42
N TYR A 651 -16.33 -1.64 11.97
CA TYR A 651 -15.14 -1.39 12.79
C TYR A 651 -14.68 0.07 12.74
N PHE A 652 -15.58 0.97 12.35
CA PHE A 652 -15.32 2.41 12.33
C PHE A 652 -16.05 3.10 13.48
N VAL A 653 -15.47 4.19 13.98
CA VAL A 653 -16.11 5.10 14.93
C VAL A 653 -15.87 6.54 14.45
N LEU A 654 -16.94 7.35 14.48
CA LEU A 654 -16.86 8.79 14.25
C LEU A 654 -16.79 9.50 15.61
N VAL A 655 -15.76 10.31 15.79
CA VAL A 655 -15.53 11.09 17.02
C VAL A 655 -15.70 12.57 16.70
N ASN A 656 -16.52 13.27 17.49
CA ASN A 656 -16.67 14.72 17.36
C ASN A 656 -15.51 15.42 18.09
N MET A 657 -14.70 16.14 17.31
CA MET A 657 -13.47 16.78 17.70
C MET A 657 -13.62 18.30 17.85
N SER A 658 -14.85 18.83 17.92
CA SER A 658 -15.11 20.28 18.07
C SER A 658 -14.43 20.88 19.31
N LYS A 659 -14.32 20.12 20.41
CA LYS A 659 -13.65 20.53 21.66
C LYS A 659 -12.13 20.61 21.59
N VAL A 660 -11.51 20.11 20.51
CA VAL A 660 -10.06 20.21 20.29
C VAL A 660 -9.77 21.52 19.56
N ASN A 661 -9.07 22.43 20.22
CA ASN A 661 -8.71 23.73 19.67
C ASN A 661 -7.50 23.58 18.74
N LEU A 662 -7.70 23.90 17.47
CA LEU A 662 -6.59 24.09 16.53
C LEU A 662 -6.02 25.50 16.74
N PRO A 663 -4.71 25.66 16.98
CA PRO A 663 -4.09 26.98 17.08
C PRO A 663 -4.38 27.82 15.82
N ALA A 664 -4.75 29.09 16.00
CA ALA A 664 -5.17 29.97 14.90
C ALA A 664 -4.07 30.19 13.84
N ASP A 665 -2.82 30.13 14.27
CA ASP A 665 -1.60 30.30 13.46
C ASP A 665 -0.91 28.97 13.13
N TYR A 666 -1.61 27.83 13.28
CA TYR A 666 -1.02 26.52 12.98
C TYR A 666 -0.66 26.42 11.47
N PRO A 667 0.58 26.00 11.13
CA PRO A 667 1.08 26.06 9.76
C PRO A 667 0.57 24.88 8.92
N PHE A 668 -0.68 24.96 8.46
CA PHE A 668 -1.23 24.00 7.52
C PHE A 668 -0.68 24.25 6.10
N PRO A 669 -0.35 23.20 5.33
CA PRO A 669 -0.11 23.34 3.90
C PRO A 669 -1.33 23.95 3.19
N GLU A 670 -1.10 24.70 2.12
CA GLU A 670 -2.17 25.41 1.39
C GLU A 670 -3.33 24.49 0.97
N HIS A 671 -3.01 23.29 0.47
CA HIS A 671 -4.00 22.30 0.03
C HIS A 671 -4.83 21.68 1.17
N VAL A 672 -4.39 21.83 2.43
CA VAL A 672 -5.15 21.44 3.64
C VAL A 672 -5.86 22.64 4.24
N ALA A 673 -5.23 23.82 4.21
CA ALA A 673 -5.79 25.06 4.74
C ALA A 673 -7.11 25.46 4.07
N SER A 674 -7.26 25.12 2.78
CA SER A 674 -8.47 25.35 1.98
C SER A 674 -9.58 24.31 2.18
N ARG A 675 -9.36 23.26 2.96
CA ARG A 675 -10.32 22.16 3.19
C ARG A 675 -11.14 22.40 4.47
N PRO A 676 -12.25 21.66 4.68
CA PRO A 676 -13.03 21.72 5.91
C PRO A 676 -12.21 21.40 7.18
N ARG A 677 -12.78 21.69 8.35
CA ARG A 677 -12.05 21.64 9.63
C ARG A 677 -11.50 20.26 9.96
N ASP A 678 -12.20 19.18 9.63
CA ASP A 678 -11.78 17.80 9.86
C ASP A 678 -10.50 17.41 9.10
N PHE A 679 -10.27 17.96 7.89
CA PHE A 679 -9.00 17.79 7.17
C PHE A 679 -7.83 18.40 7.94
N LYS A 680 -8.03 19.62 8.47
CA LYS A 680 -7.05 20.30 9.32
C LYS A 680 -6.84 19.51 10.62
N MET A 681 -7.91 19.00 11.22
CA MET A 681 -7.84 18.14 12.40
C MET A 681 -7.06 16.85 12.12
N ALA A 682 -7.33 16.15 11.04
CA ALA A 682 -6.62 14.92 10.68
C ALA A 682 -5.12 15.17 10.45
N TRP A 683 -4.78 16.26 9.75
CA TRP A 683 -3.38 16.71 9.61
C TRP A 683 -2.75 16.99 10.98
N PHE A 684 -3.44 17.77 11.82
CA PHE A 684 -2.99 18.12 13.17
C PHE A 684 -2.75 16.89 14.04
N LEU A 685 -3.67 15.91 14.03
CA LEU A 685 -3.51 14.65 14.76
C LEU A 685 -2.23 13.91 14.36
N ILE A 686 -1.92 13.88 13.07
CA ILE A 686 -0.73 13.22 12.54
C ILE A 686 0.55 13.93 12.98
N GLN A 687 0.58 15.27 12.94
CA GLN A 687 1.77 16.04 13.28
C GLN A 687 2.02 16.11 14.79
N GLU A 688 0.97 16.34 15.58
CA GLU A 688 1.09 16.64 17.01
C GLU A 688 1.06 15.40 17.89
N VAL A 689 0.17 14.45 17.58
CA VAL A 689 0.00 13.24 18.37
C VAL A 689 0.49 11.98 17.65
N GLY A 690 0.77 12.03 16.35
CA GLY A 690 1.29 10.88 15.59
C GLY A 690 0.25 9.78 15.36
N VAL A 691 -1.01 10.15 15.23
CA VAL A 691 -2.14 9.23 14.95
C VAL A 691 -2.82 9.66 13.65
N ALA A 692 -2.89 8.75 12.68
CA ALA A 692 -3.61 9.01 11.43
C ALA A 692 -5.06 8.55 11.54
N ALA A 693 -5.97 9.41 11.07
CA ALA A 693 -7.40 9.21 11.03
C ALA A 693 -7.95 9.82 9.74
N ILE A 694 -9.22 9.57 9.40
CA ILE A 694 -9.79 10.02 8.11
C ILE A 694 -10.84 11.13 8.34
N PRO A 695 -10.72 12.28 7.64
CA PRO A 695 -11.75 13.32 7.62
C PRO A 695 -12.98 12.83 6.84
N PRO A 696 -14.16 12.70 7.48
CA PRO A 696 -15.36 12.22 6.84
C PRO A 696 -15.93 13.18 5.79
N THR A 697 -15.56 14.47 5.75
CA THR A 697 -16.06 15.39 4.71
C THR A 697 -15.59 15.05 3.30
N GLU A 698 -14.60 14.16 3.13
CA GLU A 698 -14.30 13.56 1.82
C GLU A 698 -15.48 12.73 1.28
N PHE A 699 -16.31 12.21 2.18
CA PHE A 699 -17.49 11.41 1.87
C PHE A 699 -18.76 12.26 1.73
N TYR A 700 -18.60 13.58 1.59
CA TYR A 700 -19.66 14.56 1.39
C TYR A 700 -19.36 15.44 0.18
N THR A 701 -20.41 16.03 -0.36
CA THR A 701 -20.36 17.19 -1.23
C THR A 701 -19.91 18.43 -0.46
N ASP A 702 -19.32 19.40 -1.17
CA ASP A 702 -18.89 20.67 -0.57
C ASP A 702 -20.06 21.42 0.13
N ALA A 703 -21.30 21.24 -0.36
CA ALA A 703 -22.49 21.86 0.23
C ALA A 703 -22.87 21.26 1.59
N ASN A 704 -22.70 19.94 1.76
CA ASN A 704 -23.12 19.21 2.95
C ASN A 704 -21.96 18.89 3.92
N ALA A 705 -20.72 19.22 3.56
CA ALA A 705 -19.53 18.99 4.40
C ALA A 705 -19.65 19.58 5.83
N HIS A 706 -20.38 20.67 6.00
CA HIS A 706 -20.61 21.30 7.31
C HIS A 706 -21.29 20.35 8.34
N LEU A 707 -22.01 19.32 7.88
CA LEU A 707 -22.63 18.31 8.74
C LEU A 707 -21.60 17.43 9.47
N ALA A 708 -20.39 17.28 8.91
CA ALA A 708 -19.38 16.36 9.42
C ALA A 708 -18.00 16.99 9.64
N GLU A 709 -17.83 18.30 9.45
CA GLU A 709 -16.53 18.98 9.54
C GLU A 709 -15.91 18.98 10.94
N ASP A 710 -16.69 18.63 11.97
CA ASP A 710 -16.20 18.41 13.32
C ASP A 710 -15.94 16.95 13.67
N TYR A 711 -16.30 16.01 12.80
CA TYR A 711 -16.10 14.58 13.05
C TYR A 711 -14.80 14.08 12.44
N VAL A 712 -14.22 13.03 13.03
CA VAL A 712 -13.05 12.31 12.48
C VAL A 712 -13.29 10.81 12.61
N ARG A 713 -12.98 10.05 11.56
CA ARG A 713 -13.15 8.60 11.50
C ARG A 713 -11.90 7.83 11.93
N PHE A 714 -12.08 6.89 12.85
CA PHE A 714 -11.06 5.92 13.27
C PHE A 714 -11.50 4.48 12.99
N ALA A 715 -10.55 3.60 12.71
CA ALA A 715 -10.73 2.19 12.40
C ALA A 715 -10.09 1.31 13.49
N VAL A 716 -10.88 0.51 14.19
CA VAL A 716 -10.43 -0.31 15.33
C VAL A 716 -10.02 -1.73 14.97
N CYS A 717 -10.06 -2.09 13.69
CA CYS A 717 -9.65 -3.40 13.16
C CYS A 717 -8.13 -3.58 13.16
N LYS A 718 -7.49 -3.41 14.33
CA LYS A 718 -6.05 -3.48 14.57
C LYS A 718 -5.74 -4.43 15.73
N ASP A 719 -4.46 -4.76 15.90
CA ASP A 719 -4.00 -5.46 17.10
C ASP A 719 -4.20 -4.60 18.34
N ASP A 720 -4.42 -5.24 19.48
CA ASP A 720 -4.72 -4.55 20.74
C ASP A 720 -3.59 -3.58 21.14
N GLU A 721 -2.34 -3.93 20.86
CA GLU A 721 -1.17 -3.08 21.11
C GLU A 721 -1.23 -1.78 20.30
N VAL A 722 -1.73 -1.83 19.06
CA VAL A 722 -1.91 -0.65 18.21
C VAL A 722 -3.02 0.25 18.77
N LEU A 723 -4.11 -0.34 19.28
CA LEU A 723 -5.18 0.41 19.93
C LEU A 723 -4.68 1.10 21.20
N GLU A 724 -3.92 0.40 22.04
CA GLU A 724 -3.36 1.00 23.27
C GLU A 724 -2.32 2.08 22.99
N GLU A 725 -1.47 1.91 21.98
CA GLU A 725 -0.54 2.95 21.55
C GLU A 725 -1.28 4.16 20.96
N ALA A 726 -2.36 3.95 20.21
CA ALA A 726 -3.24 5.04 19.75
C ALA A 726 -3.84 5.80 20.93
N LYS A 727 -4.43 5.10 21.91
CA LYS A 727 -4.98 5.71 23.13
C LYS A 727 -3.92 6.52 23.87
N ARG A 728 -2.72 5.97 24.07
CA ARG A 728 -1.58 6.64 24.73
C ARG A 728 -1.21 7.95 24.03
N ARG A 729 -1.16 7.96 22.69
CA ARG A 729 -0.85 9.16 21.90
C ARG A 729 -1.97 10.19 21.94
N LEU A 730 -3.22 9.75 21.81
CA LEU A 730 -4.41 10.61 21.82
C LEU A 730 -4.59 11.35 23.15
N ARG A 731 -4.08 10.83 24.28
CA ARG A 731 -4.00 11.59 25.55
C ARG A 731 -3.26 12.93 25.41
N GLY A 732 -2.37 13.05 24.43
CA GLY A 732 -1.70 14.31 24.09
C GLY A 732 -2.65 15.44 23.71
N LEU A 733 -3.89 15.11 23.29
CA LEU A 733 -4.92 16.10 22.98
C LEU A 733 -5.38 16.93 24.17
N LYS A 734 -5.21 16.45 25.42
CA LYS A 734 -5.54 17.24 26.63
C LYS A 734 -4.91 18.63 26.64
N LYS A 735 -3.76 18.80 25.97
CA LYS A 735 -3.06 20.09 25.86
C LYS A 735 -3.79 21.12 24.98
N TYR A 736 -4.66 20.64 24.11
CA TYR A 736 -5.40 21.42 23.11
C TYR A 736 -6.90 21.48 23.45
N MET A 737 -7.28 21.02 24.64
CA MET A 737 -8.64 21.02 25.15
C MET A 737 -8.69 21.98 26.36
N GLY A 738 -9.75 22.77 26.43
CA GLY A 738 -9.94 23.81 27.46
C GLY A 738 -10.27 23.27 28.84
#